data_AF-A0A1M5BD82-F1
#
_entry.id   AF-A0A1M5BD82-F1
#
_cell.length_a   1.000
_cell.length_b   1.000
_cell.length_c   1.000
_cell.angle_alpha   90.00
_cell.angle_beta   90.00
_cell.angle_gamma   90.00
#
_symmetry.space_group_name_H-M   'P 1'
#
loop_
_entity.id
_entity.type
_entity.pdbx_description
1 polymer ?
#
loop_
_entity_poly.entity_id
_entity_poly.type
_entity_poly.pdbx_seq_one_letter_code
_entity_poly.pdbx_strand_id
1 'polypeptide(L)'
;MPLLRLEREVLGMTDAPLNTPDTTPVPDRDMIATYASAVFGYCEHLVPVRALAEKGAADAPPHTPFLPADDTLAEMLARQADWAAGAGMALFVVPGTVEKPGDARAEHIVQTQVVLVDLDHGDIAAKRAHLEHHVGRPTLVVASGGVTAEGQSKLHLYWRLTEPAEGEDIARVCRLRQTIAAKVGGDPAFKSAHQPIRVAGSIHAKGGSRRLVEIVGHAEIDHDLGELTEAILAMPPMEGLSDDTLDFNGAGRGGDTVPELFGRPVREGGVDGTTRFDALSRVIGYWIRRCREGHVTPGEAWDEIKAYNLARIDPPWPEDRLKREAERLWQRDLERNGAFDDDLPEGTDGGGGDNDGPTPVRFSEDALAARFAERHADRWRYVAGWGQWLTWTGAVWRREDTLQAFDLARQVCREAAVRAPSGRIRTKLSSAATVAAVERLARSDRRHASTTEIWDRDPWLLNTGDGVIDLRTGALSAHDPQLFMTKIAGAASKGACPTWEAFLHTVTGGDAELQAYLRRMAGYCLTGVTTEHALFFLYGTGANGKSVFANTLTAIMGDYATVAAMDMFMATHGDRHPTDMAGLRGARIVTSIETEQGSRWAESKLKALTGGDKITARFMRQDFFEFIPQFKLLIVGNHKPSIRNVDEAMKRRLHMVPFTVTIPPAKRDRRLSDRLLAERDGILAWALQGCLEWQETGLRPPEAVMAATEDYFEAEDALGRWIEECCDVGSPSYESGSTELFNSWKNWAEANGEYAGSMKRFSETLSARGFEKFKTSTVRGFRGIAVKDNKTDLFEGDYNDQ
;
A
#
# COMPACT_ATOMS: atom_id res chain seq x y z
N MET A 1 24.56 34.84 -55.64
CA MET A 1 25.12 35.08 -56.99
C MET A 1 23.97 35.13 -57.98
N PRO A 2 23.93 36.02 -58.98
CA PRO A 2 24.82 37.17 -59.31
C PRO A 2 24.31 38.47 -58.59
N LEU A 3 24.62 39.74 -58.91
CA LEU A 3 25.87 40.47 -59.23
C LEU A 3 25.71 41.99 -58.86
N LEU A 4 26.83 42.68 -58.58
CA LEU A 4 27.23 44.11 -58.76
C LEU A 4 26.18 45.27 -58.71
N ARG A 5 26.34 46.34 -57.92
CA ARG A 5 27.41 47.40 -57.84
C ARG A 5 27.60 48.30 -59.08
N LEU A 6 27.28 49.60 -58.90
CA LEU A 6 28.00 50.81 -59.36
C LEU A 6 27.53 51.99 -58.47
N GLU A 7 28.30 53.04 -58.12
CA GLU A 7 29.73 53.21 -57.82
C GLU A 7 29.87 54.53 -57.00
N ARG A 8 30.59 54.56 -55.86
CA ARG A 8 31.91 55.22 -55.61
C ARG A 8 31.99 56.75 -55.72
N GLU A 9 32.44 57.40 -54.62
CA GLU A 9 33.81 57.96 -54.41
C GLU A 9 34.01 58.25 -52.88
N VAL A 10 35.06 57.78 -52.18
CA VAL A 10 36.46 58.32 -52.08
C VAL A 10 36.46 59.68 -51.35
N LEU A 11 36.93 59.91 -50.12
CA LEU A 11 37.78 59.19 -49.10
C LEU A 11 37.16 59.34 -47.67
N GLY A 12 37.70 58.89 -46.52
CA GLY A 12 38.99 58.28 -46.14
C GLY A 12 39.85 59.15 -45.19
N MET A 13 39.41 59.44 -43.96
CA MET A 13 40.25 60.05 -42.89
C MET A 13 39.73 59.77 -41.46
N THR A 14 40.66 59.59 -40.53
CA THR A 14 40.48 59.24 -39.11
C THR A 14 40.47 60.45 -38.17
N ASP A 15 39.89 60.28 -36.98
CA ASP A 15 40.11 61.02 -35.72
C ASP A 15 40.24 62.56 -35.75
N ALA A 16 39.15 63.24 -35.37
CA ALA A 16 39.15 64.26 -34.30
C ALA A 16 37.71 64.67 -33.95
N PRO A 17 37.27 64.63 -32.68
CA PRO A 17 36.04 65.32 -32.26
C PRO A 17 36.26 66.83 -32.28
N LEU A 18 35.26 67.57 -32.80
CA LEU A 18 35.28 69.02 -32.86
C LEU A 18 35.30 69.63 -31.45
N ASN A 19 36.33 70.43 -31.19
CA ASN A 19 36.55 71.10 -29.91
C ASN A 19 35.65 72.34 -29.81
N THR A 20 34.49 72.24 -29.15
CA THR A 20 33.68 73.38 -28.69
C THR A 20 34.11 73.78 -27.27
N PRO A 21 34.02 75.07 -26.90
CA PRO A 21 34.94 75.66 -25.93
C PRO A 21 34.69 75.26 -24.48
N ASP A 22 35.80 75.03 -23.79
CA ASP A 22 36.09 75.11 -22.34
C ASP A 22 34.97 75.63 -21.41
N THR A 23 33.89 74.88 -21.27
CA THR A 23 32.95 74.99 -20.15
C THR A 23 33.35 73.97 -19.10
N THR A 24 33.95 74.43 -18.00
CA THR A 24 34.10 73.60 -16.80
C THR A 24 32.71 73.07 -16.41
N PRO A 25 32.48 71.75 -16.30
CA PRO A 25 31.15 71.24 -16.00
C PRO A 25 30.72 71.71 -14.61
N VAL A 26 29.51 72.24 -14.52
CA VAL A 26 28.86 72.75 -13.31
C VAL A 26 27.75 71.80 -12.86
N PRO A 27 27.35 71.81 -11.56
CA PRO A 27 26.23 71.00 -11.10
C PRO A 27 24.92 71.31 -11.82
N ASP A 28 24.17 70.26 -12.16
CA ASP A 28 22.85 70.33 -12.78
C ASP A 28 21.78 70.22 -11.68
N ARG A 29 21.01 71.31 -11.51
CA ARG A 29 20.00 71.41 -10.44
C ARG A 29 18.75 70.57 -10.70
N ASP A 30 18.37 70.38 -11.96
CA ASP A 30 17.18 69.64 -12.34
C ASP A 30 17.44 68.13 -12.24
N MET A 31 18.65 67.68 -12.57
CA MET A 31 19.12 66.32 -12.26
C MET A 31 19.20 66.07 -10.75
N ILE A 32 19.69 67.02 -9.96
CA ILE A 32 19.72 66.88 -8.49
C ILE A 32 18.30 66.77 -7.90
N ALA A 33 17.35 67.56 -8.40
CA ALA A 33 15.95 67.48 -7.97
C ALA A 33 15.31 66.13 -8.35
N THR A 34 15.52 65.67 -9.58
CA THR A 34 15.07 64.35 -10.06
C THR A 34 15.65 63.23 -9.19
N TYR A 35 16.95 63.29 -8.88
CA TYR A 35 17.64 62.33 -8.03
C TYR A 35 17.12 62.34 -6.59
N ALA A 36 16.92 63.51 -5.99
CA ALA A 36 16.38 63.63 -4.64
C ALA A 36 14.98 63.02 -4.52
N SER A 37 14.09 63.33 -5.47
CA SER A 37 12.75 62.74 -5.54
C SER A 37 12.75 61.22 -5.73
N ALA A 38 13.70 60.67 -6.51
CA ALA A 38 13.75 59.24 -6.74
C ALA A 38 14.35 58.44 -5.55
N VAL A 39 15.33 59.02 -4.85
CA VAL A 39 16.10 58.32 -3.79
C VAL A 39 15.54 58.57 -2.39
N PHE A 40 14.81 59.67 -2.16
CA PHE A 40 14.28 60.06 -0.85
C PHE A 40 12.84 60.59 -0.87
N GLY A 41 12.13 60.57 -2.01
CA GLY A 41 10.86 61.31 -2.19
C GLY A 41 9.68 60.93 -1.28
N TYR A 42 9.75 59.79 -0.57
CA TYR A 42 8.77 59.42 0.46
C TYR A 42 9.40 59.24 1.85
N CYS A 43 10.70 59.51 2.01
CA CYS A 43 11.40 59.42 3.30
C CYS A 43 11.19 60.67 4.15
N GLU A 44 11.23 60.47 5.46
CA GLU A 44 11.28 61.49 6.50
C GLU A 44 12.67 61.52 7.17
N HIS A 45 12.83 62.35 8.20
CA HIS A 45 14.06 62.54 8.98
C HIS A 45 15.23 63.18 8.19
N LEU A 46 16.48 62.79 8.45
CA LEU A 46 17.67 63.46 7.93
C LEU A 46 18.47 62.59 6.96
N VAL A 47 18.79 63.12 5.78
CA VAL A 47 19.72 62.55 4.79
C VAL A 47 21.18 62.85 5.20
N PRO A 48 22.02 61.83 5.44
CA PRO A 48 23.45 62.03 5.68
C PRO A 48 24.20 62.31 4.37
N VAL A 49 24.70 63.54 4.22
CA VAL A 49 25.50 63.98 3.07
C VAL A 49 26.99 63.90 3.40
N ARG A 50 27.83 63.65 2.41
CA ARG A 50 29.29 63.62 2.53
C ARG A 50 29.95 64.23 1.30
N ALA A 51 30.55 65.41 1.44
CA ALA A 51 31.52 65.92 0.47
C ALA A 51 32.92 65.44 0.87
N LEU A 52 33.61 64.75 -0.04
CA LEU A 52 34.91 64.12 0.21
C LEU A 52 35.95 64.61 -0.80
N ALA A 53 37.17 64.88 -0.32
CA ALA A 53 38.30 65.20 -1.17
C ALA A 53 38.68 63.99 -2.05
N GLU A 54 38.97 64.23 -3.32
CA GLU A 54 39.20 63.17 -4.30
C GLU A 54 40.68 62.76 -4.38
N LYS A 55 40.96 61.51 -4.77
CA LYS A 55 42.34 61.00 -4.90
C LYS A 55 43.13 61.82 -5.92
N GLY A 56 44.03 62.68 -5.43
CA GLY A 56 44.86 63.58 -6.23
C GLY A 56 44.52 65.08 -6.09
N ALA A 57 43.50 65.44 -5.30
CA ALA A 57 43.21 66.81 -4.90
C ALA A 57 44.05 67.25 -3.68
N ALA A 58 44.01 68.54 -3.34
CA ALA A 58 44.58 69.04 -2.09
C ALA A 58 43.80 68.50 -0.87
N ASP A 59 44.51 68.25 0.22
CA ASP A 59 43.95 67.60 1.42
C ASP A 59 42.99 68.56 2.15
N ALA A 60 41.68 68.31 2.02
CA ALA A 60 40.61 69.13 2.56
C ALA A 60 39.73 68.31 3.52
N PRO A 61 39.36 68.84 4.70
CA PRO A 61 38.57 68.10 5.67
C PRO A 61 37.18 67.76 5.10
N PRO A 62 36.65 66.55 5.36
CA PRO A 62 35.36 66.13 4.84
C PRO A 62 34.23 66.99 5.43
N HIS A 63 33.30 67.43 4.58
CA HIS A 63 32.10 68.14 5.03
C HIS A 63 30.92 67.18 5.02
N THR A 64 30.32 66.92 6.19
CA THR A 64 29.27 65.91 6.35
C THR A 64 28.00 66.48 7.00
N PRO A 65 27.22 67.30 6.28
CA PRO A 65 25.97 67.85 6.79
C PRO A 65 24.85 66.80 6.79
N PHE A 66 23.84 67.05 7.61
CA PHE A 66 22.59 66.28 7.66
C PHE A 66 21.49 67.22 7.17
N LEU A 67 20.77 66.84 6.10
CA LEU A 67 19.72 67.66 5.48
C LEU A 67 18.35 67.04 5.75
N PRO A 68 17.27 67.81 5.99
CA PRO A 68 15.93 67.25 6.11
C PRO A 68 15.50 66.58 4.80
N ALA A 69 14.83 65.43 4.90
CA ALA A 69 14.10 64.79 3.81
C ALA A 69 12.72 65.44 3.70
N ASP A 70 12.69 66.66 3.17
CA ASP A 70 11.47 67.44 2.88
C ASP A 70 11.59 68.14 1.51
N ASP A 71 10.60 68.97 1.17
CA ASP A 71 10.56 69.74 -0.10
C ASP A 71 11.79 70.63 -0.34
N THR A 72 12.60 70.93 0.70
CA THR A 72 13.82 71.73 0.59
C THR A 72 15.06 70.91 0.23
N LEU A 73 15.00 69.56 0.35
CA LEU A 73 16.15 68.66 0.16
C LEU A 73 16.87 68.88 -1.18
N ALA A 74 16.11 69.02 -2.27
CA ALA A 74 16.65 69.23 -3.62
C ALA A 74 17.47 70.52 -3.73
N GLU A 75 16.96 71.63 -3.17
CA GLU A 75 17.67 72.91 -3.20
C GLU A 75 18.91 72.89 -2.28
N MET A 76 18.80 72.24 -1.12
CA MET A 76 19.92 72.08 -0.20
C MET A 76 21.04 71.19 -0.80
N LEU A 77 20.69 70.08 -1.45
CA LEU A 77 21.65 69.24 -2.19
C LEU A 77 22.30 70.00 -3.35
N ALA A 78 21.55 70.83 -4.08
CA ALA A 78 22.10 71.68 -5.13
C ALA A 78 23.14 72.68 -4.58
N ARG A 79 22.84 73.37 -3.46
CA ARG A 79 23.79 74.26 -2.78
C ARG A 79 25.04 73.51 -2.29
N GLN A 80 24.88 72.28 -1.82
CA GLN A 80 26.02 71.41 -1.42
C GLN A 80 26.85 70.96 -2.64
N ALA A 81 26.22 70.71 -3.78
CA ALA A 81 26.92 70.35 -5.03
C ALA A 81 27.70 71.54 -5.60
N ASP A 82 27.13 72.74 -5.60
CA ASP A 82 27.81 73.99 -5.99
C ASP A 82 29.06 74.22 -5.11
N TRP A 83 28.91 74.07 -3.79
CA TRP A 83 30.03 74.21 -2.85
C TRP A 83 31.10 73.13 -3.07
N ALA A 84 30.72 71.86 -3.21
CA ALA A 84 31.64 70.75 -3.41
C ALA A 84 32.40 70.87 -4.74
N ALA A 85 31.73 71.26 -5.83
CA ALA A 85 32.36 71.49 -7.14
C ALA A 85 33.34 72.68 -7.12
N GLY A 86 33.03 73.73 -6.36
CA GLY A 86 33.93 74.85 -6.08
C GLY A 86 35.15 74.45 -5.26
N ALA A 87 34.96 73.58 -4.26
CA ALA A 87 36.02 73.03 -3.40
C ALA A 87 36.86 71.92 -4.05
N GLY A 88 36.45 71.37 -5.20
CA GLY A 88 37.12 70.23 -5.84
C GLY A 88 36.88 68.90 -5.10
N MET A 89 35.70 68.74 -4.52
CA MET A 89 35.26 67.57 -3.75
C MET A 89 34.09 66.89 -4.45
N ALA A 90 33.97 65.56 -4.35
CA ALA A 90 32.79 64.84 -4.82
C ALA A 90 31.70 64.79 -3.74
N LEU A 91 30.44 64.94 -4.16
CA LEU A 91 29.27 64.90 -3.29
C LEU A 91 28.64 63.49 -3.28
N PHE A 92 28.45 62.96 -2.08
CA PHE A 92 27.81 61.67 -1.82
C PHE A 92 26.65 61.83 -0.82
N VAL A 93 25.72 60.90 -0.86
CA VAL A 93 24.70 60.67 0.17
C VAL A 93 24.71 59.22 0.62
N VAL A 94 24.25 58.95 1.84
CA VAL A 94 23.86 57.60 2.24
C VAL A 94 22.45 57.33 1.69
N PRO A 95 22.16 56.17 1.06
CA PRO A 95 20.84 55.86 0.47
C PRO A 95 19.80 55.47 1.53
N GLY A 96 19.58 56.34 2.51
CA GLY A 96 18.61 56.20 3.59
C GLY A 96 18.74 57.35 4.60
N THR A 97 17.76 57.49 5.48
CA THR A 97 17.68 58.59 6.46
C THR A 97 17.95 58.14 7.89
N VAL A 98 18.30 59.08 8.76
CA VAL A 98 18.59 58.89 10.20
C VAL A 98 17.79 59.87 11.05
N GLU A 99 17.44 59.50 12.29
CA GLU A 99 16.63 60.35 13.18
C GLU A 99 17.35 61.64 13.61
N LYS A 100 18.68 61.59 13.81
CA LYS A 100 19.44 62.68 14.47
C LYS A 100 20.81 62.92 13.83
N PRO A 101 21.34 64.16 13.88
CA PRO A 101 22.68 64.46 13.41
C PRO A 101 23.75 63.68 14.18
N GLY A 102 24.77 63.21 13.48
CA GLY A 102 25.87 62.40 14.03
C GLY A 102 25.70 60.89 13.84
N ASP A 103 24.50 60.44 13.45
CA ASP A 103 24.26 59.04 13.14
C ASP A 103 24.87 58.64 11.78
N ALA A 104 25.93 57.85 11.82
CA ALA A 104 26.81 57.59 10.67
C ALA A 104 27.21 56.11 10.54
N ARG A 105 26.29 55.19 10.88
CA ARG A 105 26.44 53.73 10.81
C ARG A 105 25.20 53.08 10.20
N ALA A 106 25.35 51.87 9.63
CA ALA A 106 24.25 51.14 9.00
C ALA A 106 23.08 50.81 9.94
N GLU A 107 23.38 50.61 11.23
CA GLU A 107 22.40 50.33 12.27
C GLU A 107 21.55 51.56 12.69
N HIS A 108 21.89 52.77 12.21
CA HIS A 108 21.13 53.99 12.49
C HIS A 108 20.23 54.43 11.32
N ILE A 109 20.24 53.71 10.20
CA ILE A 109 19.37 54.00 9.06
C ILE A 109 17.95 53.54 9.42
N VAL A 110 17.00 54.47 9.45
CA VAL A 110 15.60 54.20 9.83
C VAL A 110 14.66 54.03 8.63
N GLN A 111 15.03 54.56 7.47
CA GLN A 111 14.29 54.38 6.22
C GLN A 111 15.23 54.26 5.01
N THR A 112 14.83 53.51 3.98
CA THR A 112 15.47 53.54 2.64
C THR A 112 14.43 53.40 1.52
N GLN A 113 14.45 54.29 0.53
CA GLN A 113 13.44 54.31 -0.54
C GLN A 113 13.78 53.44 -1.75
N VAL A 114 15.01 52.91 -1.85
CA VAL A 114 15.53 52.33 -3.10
C VAL A 114 16.22 50.99 -2.90
N VAL A 115 15.89 50.02 -3.76
CA VAL A 115 16.82 48.92 -4.06
C VAL A 115 17.74 49.39 -5.18
N LEU A 116 19.05 49.19 -5.04
CA LEU A 116 20.03 49.70 -6.00
C LEU A 116 21.23 48.77 -6.19
N VAL A 117 21.86 48.84 -7.36
CA VAL A 117 23.10 48.11 -7.68
C VAL A 117 24.06 49.01 -8.46
N ASP A 118 25.36 48.89 -8.17
CA ASP A 118 26.44 49.48 -8.98
C ASP A 118 27.02 48.41 -9.93
N LEU A 119 27.06 48.76 -11.21
CA LEU A 119 27.58 47.96 -12.31
C LEU A 119 28.90 48.60 -12.78
N ASP A 120 30.01 48.10 -12.25
CA ASP A 120 31.28 48.80 -12.27
C ASP A 120 32.37 48.11 -13.12
N HIS A 121 32.15 46.87 -13.59
CA HIS A 121 33.09 46.08 -14.39
C HIS A 121 32.36 45.15 -15.37
N GLY A 122 33.03 44.72 -16.45
CA GLY A 122 32.47 43.81 -17.46
C GLY A 122 31.46 44.48 -18.39
N ASP A 123 30.62 43.67 -19.04
CA ASP A 123 29.60 44.16 -19.98
C ASP A 123 28.39 44.76 -19.24
N ILE A 124 28.39 46.08 -19.07
CA ILE A 124 27.35 46.84 -18.36
C ILE A 124 26.03 46.84 -19.15
N ALA A 125 26.08 46.87 -20.48
CA ALA A 125 24.90 46.81 -21.34
C ALA A 125 24.18 45.47 -21.20
N ALA A 126 24.92 44.36 -21.23
CA ALA A 126 24.35 43.02 -20.99
C ALA A 126 23.76 42.88 -19.58
N LYS A 127 24.50 43.33 -18.54
CA LYS A 127 24.02 43.32 -17.15
C LYS A 127 22.74 44.14 -16.97
N ARG A 128 22.68 45.34 -17.56
CA ARG A 128 21.48 46.19 -17.56
C ARG A 128 20.30 45.51 -18.25
N ALA A 129 20.49 44.93 -19.42
CA ALA A 129 19.42 44.24 -20.15
C ALA A 129 18.88 43.03 -19.37
N HIS A 130 19.74 42.27 -18.70
CA HIS A 130 19.36 41.16 -17.82
C HIS A 130 18.49 41.61 -16.65
N LEU A 131 18.88 42.72 -16.00
CA LEU A 131 18.12 43.32 -14.90
C LEU A 131 16.78 43.90 -15.36
N GLU A 132 16.75 44.65 -16.47
CA GLU A 132 15.51 45.20 -17.02
C GLU A 132 14.52 44.10 -17.45
N HIS A 133 15.03 42.94 -17.91
CA HIS A 133 14.21 41.79 -18.31
C HIS A 133 13.62 41.02 -17.11
N HIS A 134 14.40 40.80 -16.05
CA HIS A 134 14.00 39.93 -14.92
C HIS A 134 13.49 40.68 -13.68
N VAL A 135 14.05 41.85 -13.37
CA VAL A 135 13.69 42.69 -12.21
C VAL A 135 12.70 43.79 -12.61
N GLY A 136 12.65 44.12 -13.90
CA GLY A 136 11.84 45.22 -14.45
C GLY A 136 12.66 46.50 -14.62
N ARG A 137 12.09 47.45 -15.37
CA ARG A 137 12.75 48.72 -15.70
C ARG A 137 13.04 49.55 -14.43
N PRO A 138 14.28 50.01 -14.20
CA PRO A 138 14.61 50.86 -13.05
C PRO A 138 14.03 52.27 -13.19
N THR A 139 13.68 52.86 -12.05
CA THR A 139 13.26 54.26 -11.90
C THR A 139 14.36 55.22 -12.34
N LEU A 140 15.62 54.97 -11.94
CA LEU A 140 16.80 55.75 -12.38
C LEU A 140 17.95 54.86 -12.87
N VAL A 141 18.66 55.38 -13.86
CA VAL A 141 19.95 54.89 -14.33
C VAL A 141 20.94 56.06 -14.35
N VAL A 142 21.99 55.98 -13.54
CA VAL A 142 22.96 57.07 -13.33
C VAL A 142 24.35 56.63 -13.77
N ALA A 143 24.99 57.40 -14.65
CA ALA A 143 26.38 57.20 -15.02
C ALA A 143 27.30 57.84 -13.96
N SER A 144 28.03 57.01 -13.20
CA SER A 144 28.81 57.46 -12.04
C SER A 144 30.11 58.20 -12.38
N GLY A 145 30.36 58.46 -13.68
CA GLY A 145 31.50 59.18 -14.24
C GLY A 145 32.72 58.32 -14.60
N GLY A 146 32.73 57.05 -14.17
CA GLY A 146 33.76 56.06 -14.51
C GLY A 146 33.48 55.30 -15.80
N VAL A 147 34.52 54.70 -16.37
CA VAL A 147 34.45 53.79 -17.53
C VAL A 147 35.07 52.46 -17.11
N THR A 148 34.54 51.33 -17.61
CA THR A 148 35.09 49.98 -17.39
C THR A 148 36.32 49.73 -18.27
N ALA A 149 36.99 48.58 -18.11
CA ALA A 149 38.10 48.20 -18.98
C ALA A 149 37.64 47.94 -20.43
N GLU A 150 36.37 47.57 -20.59
CA GLU A 150 35.68 47.29 -21.84
C GLU A 150 35.14 48.55 -22.54
N GLY A 151 35.42 49.75 -22.00
CA GLY A 151 35.04 51.03 -22.60
C GLY A 151 33.60 51.48 -22.33
N GLN A 152 32.83 50.76 -21.51
CA GLN A 152 31.45 51.12 -21.18
C GLN A 152 31.38 52.04 -19.95
N SER A 153 30.39 52.94 -19.87
CA SER A 153 30.16 53.76 -18.67
C SER A 153 29.73 52.90 -17.48
N LYS A 154 30.30 53.14 -16.29
CA LYS A 154 29.83 52.53 -15.04
C LYS A 154 28.44 53.09 -14.68
N LEU A 155 27.49 52.21 -14.34
CA LEU A 155 26.09 52.59 -14.10
C LEU A 155 25.61 52.17 -12.71
N HIS A 156 24.93 53.07 -12.01
CA HIS A 156 24.10 52.74 -10.87
C HIS A 156 22.64 52.63 -11.34
N LEU A 157 21.95 51.53 -11.00
CA LEU A 157 20.52 51.34 -11.26
C LEU A 157 19.75 51.42 -9.94
N TYR A 158 18.60 52.09 -9.95
CA TYR A 158 17.74 52.29 -8.79
C TYR A 158 16.29 51.93 -9.12
N TRP A 159 15.68 51.11 -8.26
CA TRP A 159 14.25 50.85 -8.23
C TRP A 159 13.67 51.54 -6.99
N ARG A 160 12.92 52.62 -7.20
CA ARG A 160 12.20 53.35 -6.15
C ARG A 160 11.05 52.47 -5.65
N LEU A 161 10.95 52.33 -4.33
CA LEU A 161 9.86 51.59 -3.70
C LEU A 161 8.58 52.44 -3.62
N THR A 162 7.41 51.80 -3.53
CA THR A 162 6.11 52.48 -3.35
C THR A 162 5.93 53.12 -1.98
N GLU A 163 6.66 52.65 -0.97
CA GLU A 163 6.71 53.18 0.40
C GLU A 163 8.14 52.99 0.95
N PRO A 164 8.63 53.78 1.93
CA PRO A 164 9.96 53.59 2.50
C PRO A 164 10.10 52.21 3.15
N ALA A 165 11.22 51.53 2.93
CA ALA A 165 11.54 50.32 3.67
C ALA A 165 12.06 50.70 5.06
N GLU A 166 11.39 50.20 6.10
CA GLU A 166 11.71 50.44 7.51
C GLU A 166 12.02 49.13 8.25
N GLY A 167 12.68 49.20 9.41
CA GLY A 167 12.89 48.04 10.29
C GLY A 167 13.49 46.82 9.57
N GLU A 168 12.78 45.68 9.59
CA GLU A 168 13.23 44.44 8.93
C GLU A 168 13.28 44.53 7.40
N ASP A 169 12.48 45.41 6.78
CA ASP A 169 12.48 45.60 5.33
C ASP A 169 13.75 46.34 4.85
N ILE A 170 14.44 47.11 5.71
CA ILE A 170 15.80 47.62 5.42
C ILE A 170 16.78 46.45 5.27
N ALA A 171 16.70 45.46 6.17
CA ALA A 171 17.52 44.26 6.09
C ALA A 171 17.15 43.42 4.85
N ARG A 172 15.87 43.41 4.44
CA ARG A 172 15.41 42.81 3.19
C ARG A 172 16.02 43.51 1.97
N VAL A 173 15.93 44.84 1.88
CA VAL A 173 16.57 45.65 0.82
C VAL A 173 18.07 45.34 0.74
N CYS A 174 18.77 45.25 1.88
CA CYS A 174 20.20 44.90 1.91
C CYS A 174 20.49 43.49 1.33
N ARG A 175 19.67 42.49 1.67
CA ARG A 175 19.76 41.13 1.08
C ARG A 175 19.48 41.13 -0.42
N LEU A 176 18.52 41.93 -0.89
CA LEU A 176 18.23 42.09 -2.31
C LEU A 176 19.41 42.72 -3.06
N ARG A 177 19.98 43.84 -2.57
CA ARG A 177 21.17 44.47 -3.17
C ARG A 177 22.33 43.48 -3.29
N GLN A 178 22.58 42.66 -2.26
CA GLN A 178 23.58 41.58 -2.30
C GLN A 178 23.25 40.51 -3.35
N THR A 179 21.99 40.07 -3.44
CA THR A 179 21.55 39.02 -4.36
C THR A 179 21.66 39.47 -5.82
N ILE A 180 21.26 40.72 -6.12
CA ILE A 180 21.49 41.32 -7.44
C ILE A 180 22.98 41.32 -7.77
N ALA A 181 23.81 41.87 -6.88
CA ALA A 181 25.26 41.97 -7.10
C ALA A 181 25.92 40.60 -7.34
N ALA A 182 25.50 39.55 -6.63
CA ALA A 182 25.98 38.19 -6.85
C ALA A 182 25.57 37.63 -8.23
N LYS A 183 24.30 37.80 -8.62
CA LYS A 183 23.74 37.22 -9.85
C LYS A 183 24.16 37.91 -11.15
N VAL A 184 24.56 39.19 -11.10
CA VAL A 184 25.02 39.95 -12.29
C VAL A 184 26.47 40.43 -12.21
N GLY A 185 27.18 40.15 -11.12
CA GLY A 185 28.52 40.69 -10.87
C GLY A 185 28.50 42.22 -10.71
N GLY A 186 27.70 42.73 -9.78
CA GLY A 186 27.76 44.12 -9.32
C GLY A 186 28.74 44.29 -8.15
N ASP A 187 28.98 45.52 -7.69
CA ASP A 187 29.84 45.75 -6.51
C ASP A 187 29.19 45.21 -5.22
N PRO A 188 29.80 44.21 -4.53
CA PRO A 188 29.24 43.64 -3.31
C PRO A 188 29.24 44.58 -2.10
N ALA A 189 29.91 45.75 -2.15
CA ALA A 189 29.86 46.75 -1.08
C ALA A 189 28.44 47.29 -0.85
N PHE A 190 27.59 47.29 -1.88
CA PHE A 190 26.22 47.80 -1.84
C PHE A 190 25.22 46.95 -1.04
N LYS A 191 25.66 45.81 -0.49
CA LYS A 191 24.89 45.07 0.53
C LYS A 191 24.66 45.85 1.83
N SER A 192 25.40 46.94 2.06
CA SER A 192 25.25 47.80 3.24
C SER A 192 24.24 48.93 2.98
N ALA A 193 23.27 49.11 3.89
CA ALA A 193 22.38 50.28 3.89
C ALA A 193 23.15 51.61 3.92
N HIS A 194 24.35 51.61 4.51
CA HIS A 194 25.18 52.80 4.71
C HIS A 194 26.16 53.09 3.54
N GLN A 195 26.23 52.25 2.50
CA GLN A 195 27.20 52.44 1.41
C GLN A 195 26.94 53.76 0.66
N PRO A 196 27.85 54.76 0.70
CA PRO A 196 27.56 56.07 0.12
C PRO A 196 27.51 56.03 -1.42
N ILE A 197 26.49 56.67 -1.99
CA ILE A 197 26.30 56.85 -3.44
C ILE A 197 26.55 58.29 -3.86
N ARG A 198 26.96 58.48 -5.12
CA ARG A 198 27.13 59.82 -5.70
C ARG A 198 25.79 60.44 -6.02
N VAL A 199 25.67 61.74 -5.75
CA VAL A 199 24.48 62.53 -6.09
C VAL A 199 24.47 62.76 -7.60
N ALA A 200 23.41 62.37 -8.31
CA ALA A 200 23.32 62.67 -9.75
C ALA A 200 23.07 64.18 -9.96
N GLY A 201 23.58 64.72 -11.06
CA GLY A 201 23.73 66.16 -11.28
C GLY A 201 24.90 66.82 -10.53
N SER A 202 25.65 66.11 -9.66
CA SER A 202 26.87 66.67 -9.06
C SER A 202 28.12 66.43 -9.91
N ILE A 203 29.22 67.11 -9.58
CA ILE A 203 30.49 66.99 -10.29
C ILE A 203 31.41 65.98 -9.60
N HIS A 204 32.04 65.13 -10.40
CA HIS A 204 33.11 64.22 -10.03
C HIS A 204 34.40 64.60 -10.76
N ALA A 205 35.56 64.61 -10.09
CA ALA A 205 36.85 64.68 -10.76
C ALA A 205 37.73 63.43 -10.51
N LYS A 206 38.44 63.01 -11.55
CA LYS A 206 39.39 61.90 -11.46
C LYS A 206 40.57 62.13 -12.40
N GLY A 207 41.78 62.18 -11.84
CA GLY A 207 43.01 62.37 -12.62
C GLY A 207 43.05 63.68 -13.43
N GLY A 208 42.44 64.74 -12.93
CA GLY A 208 42.36 66.05 -13.60
C GLY A 208 41.15 66.24 -14.55
N SER A 209 40.45 65.17 -14.93
CA SER A 209 39.18 65.27 -15.69
C SER A 209 38.01 65.50 -14.74
N ARG A 210 37.27 66.60 -14.90
CA ARG A 210 35.96 66.85 -14.26
C ARG A 210 34.84 66.34 -15.16
N ARG A 211 33.81 65.71 -14.58
CA ARG A 211 32.66 65.11 -15.27
C ARG A 211 31.39 65.29 -14.45
N LEU A 212 30.25 65.43 -15.13
CA LEU A 212 28.93 65.37 -14.50
C LEU A 212 28.58 63.92 -14.13
N VAL A 213 27.92 63.72 -13.00
CA VAL A 213 27.29 62.45 -12.63
C VAL A 213 25.90 62.43 -13.28
N GLU A 214 25.81 61.92 -14.50
CA GLU A 214 24.65 62.12 -15.38
C GLU A 214 23.51 61.11 -15.15
N ILE A 215 22.26 61.57 -15.17
CA ILE A 215 21.09 60.69 -15.27
C ILE A 215 20.90 60.29 -16.74
N VAL A 216 21.25 59.05 -17.08
CA VAL A 216 21.16 58.50 -18.45
C VAL A 216 19.87 57.72 -18.71
N GLY A 217 19.00 57.64 -17.69
CA GLY A 217 17.65 57.09 -17.80
C GLY A 217 16.82 57.43 -16.58
N HIS A 218 15.58 57.87 -16.80
CA HIS A 218 14.57 58.12 -15.78
C HIS A 218 13.23 57.56 -16.25
N ALA A 219 12.45 57.00 -15.32
CA ALA A 219 11.06 56.62 -15.51
C ALA A 219 10.31 56.79 -14.19
N GLU A 220 9.12 57.37 -14.23
CA GLU A 220 8.22 57.49 -13.07
C GLU A 220 7.55 56.13 -12.79
N ILE A 221 8.33 55.20 -12.26
CA ILE A 221 7.90 53.84 -11.90
C ILE A 221 8.34 53.56 -10.47
N ASP A 222 7.37 53.15 -9.66
CA ASP A 222 7.56 52.72 -8.28
C ASP A 222 7.30 51.22 -8.19
N HIS A 223 8.02 50.54 -7.29
CA HIS A 223 8.04 49.09 -7.18
C HIS A 223 7.61 48.63 -5.78
N ASP A 224 6.69 47.67 -5.70
CA ASP A 224 6.40 47.02 -4.43
C ASP A 224 7.61 46.17 -3.99
N LEU A 225 8.04 46.28 -2.72
CA LEU A 225 9.21 45.57 -2.21
C LEU A 225 9.01 44.04 -2.20
N GLY A 226 7.77 43.57 -2.09
CA GLY A 226 7.36 42.19 -2.24
C GLY A 226 7.55 41.68 -3.67
N GLU A 227 6.96 42.35 -4.65
CA GLU A 227 7.10 42.00 -6.07
C GLU A 227 8.56 42.04 -6.53
N LEU A 228 9.30 43.09 -6.14
CA LEU A 228 10.71 43.25 -6.45
C LEU A 228 11.57 42.15 -5.79
N THR A 229 11.21 41.68 -4.59
CA THR A 229 11.83 40.50 -3.96
C THR A 229 11.62 39.25 -4.79
N GLU A 230 10.38 38.98 -5.22
CA GLU A 230 10.06 37.78 -5.99
C GLU A 230 10.80 37.79 -7.34
N ALA A 231 10.85 38.94 -8.02
CA ALA A 231 11.58 39.13 -9.28
C ALA A 231 13.10 38.88 -9.14
N ILE A 232 13.76 39.47 -8.13
CA ILE A 232 15.20 39.31 -7.88
C ILE A 232 15.57 37.87 -7.46
N LEU A 233 14.71 37.21 -6.68
CA LEU A 233 14.94 35.82 -6.30
C LEU A 233 14.72 34.85 -7.49
N ALA A 234 13.74 35.12 -8.34
CA ALA A 234 13.47 34.33 -9.55
C ALA A 234 14.47 34.57 -10.71
N MET A 235 15.11 35.74 -10.76
CA MET A 235 16.15 36.06 -11.74
C MET A 235 17.27 35.00 -11.73
N PRO A 236 17.62 34.37 -12.87
CA PRO A 236 18.77 33.47 -12.95
C PRO A 236 20.09 34.25 -12.87
N PRO A 237 21.18 33.66 -12.35
CA PRO A 237 22.52 34.25 -12.47
C PRO A 237 22.97 34.31 -13.93
N MET A 238 23.76 35.32 -14.28
CA MET A 238 24.36 35.45 -15.61
C MET A 238 25.44 34.39 -15.84
N GLU A 239 25.69 34.05 -17.11
CA GLU A 239 26.60 32.98 -17.51
C GLU A 239 28.02 33.16 -16.92
N GLY A 240 28.51 32.13 -16.21
CA GLY A 240 29.79 32.16 -15.49
C GLY A 240 29.71 32.58 -14.02
N LEU A 241 28.55 32.98 -13.51
CA LEU A 241 28.29 33.25 -12.09
C LEU A 241 27.47 32.10 -11.47
N SER A 242 27.78 31.69 -10.24
CA SER A 242 27.01 30.67 -9.51
C SER A 242 26.24 31.25 -8.32
N ASP A 243 25.08 30.66 -8.04
CA ASP A 243 24.18 31.03 -6.92
C ASP A 243 24.57 30.32 -5.60
N ASP A 244 25.70 29.59 -5.59
CA ASP A 244 26.02 28.49 -4.65
C ASP A 244 26.39 28.90 -3.21
N THR A 245 26.12 30.14 -2.78
CA THR A 245 26.47 30.60 -1.40
C THR A 245 25.40 31.42 -0.68
N LEU A 246 24.11 31.18 -0.96
CA LEU A 246 22.99 31.79 -0.22
C LEU A 246 21.97 30.73 0.26
N ASP A 247 22.34 29.98 1.30
CA ASP A 247 21.40 29.13 2.05
C ASP A 247 20.41 30.00 2.86
N PHE A 248 19.31 30.39 2.21
CA PHE A 248 18.26 31.20 2.81
C PHE A 248 17.26 30.40 3.66
N ASN A 249 17.41 29.08 3.83
CA ASN A 249 16.50 28.31 4.70
C ASN A 249 16.82 28.45 6.20
N GLY A 250 17.88 29.21 6.56
CA GLY A 250 18.27 29.48 7.95
C GLY A 250 17.57 30.64 8.66
N ALA A 251 16.92 31.56 7.93
CA ALA A 251 16.38 32.82 8.49
C ALA A 251 14.91 33.06 8.08
N GLY A 252 14.00 32.27 8.65
CA GLY A 252 12.55 32.40 8.39
C GLY A 252 11.63 31.59 9.31
N ARG A 253 12.16 30.74 10.21
CA ARG A 253 11.36 30.03 11.24
C ARG A 253 11.14 30.88 12.49
N GLY A 254 10.60 32.08 12.29
CA GLY A 254 10.22 33.03 13.35
C GLY A 254 8.84 33.67 13.20
N GLY A 255 8.20 33.57 12.03
CA GLY A 255 6.86 34.13 11.80
C GLY A 255 5.74 33.09 11.97
N ASP A 256 4.62 33.52 12.54
CA ASP A 256 3.51 32.69 13.01
C ASP A 256 2.92 31.72 11.96
N THR A 257 2.44 30.57 12.44
CA THR A 257 1.62 29.65 11.64
C THR A 257 0.21 30.21 11.41
N VAL A 258 -0.46 29.78 10.34
CA VAL A 258 -1.82 30.27 10.02
C VAL A 258 -2.84 30.10 11.17
N PRO A 259 -2.85 28.99 11.95
CA PRO A 259 -3.69 28.88 13.14
C PRO A 259 -3.40 29.94 14.22
N GLU A 260 -2.15 30.34 14.40
CA GLU A 260 -1.76 31.40 15.34
C GLU A 260 -2.19 32.78 14.83
N LEU A 261 -2.07 33.02 13.51
CA LEU A 261 -2.53 34.25 12.86
C LEU A 261 -4.05 34.47 12.98
N PHE A 262 -4.88 33.42 12.99
CA PHE A 262 -6.32 33.56 13.26
C PHE A 262 -6.64 33.99 14.70
N GLY A 263 -5.73 33.74 15.65
CA GLY A 263 -5.91 33.98 17.08
C GLY A 263 -5.56 35.38 17.58
N ARG A 264 -4.77 36.17 16.82
CA ARG A 264 -4.24 37.48 17.27
C ARG A 264 -4.38 38.59 16.22
N PRO A 265 -4.48 39.87 16.62
CA PRO A 265 -4.35 40.98 15.70
C PRO A 265 -2.91 41.11 15.18
N VAL A 266 -2.76 41.73 14.01
CA VAL A 266 -1.49 42.02 13.33
C VAL A 266 -1.48 43.50 12.93
N ARG A 267 -0.60 44.28 13.57
CA ARG A 267 -0.49 45.73 13.38
C ARG A 267 0.49 46.11 12.26
N GLU A 268 0.30 47.33 11.77
CA GLU A 268 1.24 48.05 10.91
C GLU A 268 2.66 48.13 11.52
N GLY A 269 3.68 48.29 10.67
CA GLY A 269 5.09 48.27 11.09
C GLY A 269 5.65 46.92 11.57
N GLY A 270 4.85 45.84 11.58
CA GLY A 270 5.31 44.52 12.02
C GLY A 270 5.54 44.42 13.53
N VAL A 271 4.93 45.31 14.32
CA VAL A 271 5.09 45.42 15.79
C VAL A 271 4.84 44.09 16.52
N ASP A 272 3.99 43.22 15.96
CA ASP A 272 3.65 41.91 16.54
C ASP A 272 4.50 40.74 15.99
N GLY A 273 5.63 41.01 15.32
CA GLY A 273 6.59 40.02 14.80
C GLY A 273 6.23 39.38 13.45
N THR A 274 5.06 39.70 12.90
CA THR A 274 4.65 39.35 11.53
C THR A 274 4.07 40.61 10.87
N THR A 275 4.42 40.91 9.62
CA THR A 275 3.90 42.10 8.93
C THR A 275 2.47 41.85 8.41
N ARG A 276 1.68 42.92 8.22
CA ARG A 276 0.33 42.82 7.62
C ARG A 276 0.36 42.12 6.24
N PHE A 277 1.39 42.40 5.43
CA PHE A 277 1.60 41.76 4.14
C PHE A 277 1.81 40.24 4.28
N ASP A 278 2.71 39.82 5.18
CA ASP A 278 3.03 38.39 5.38
C ASP A 278 1.84 37.63 5.98
N ALA A 279 1.14 38.24 6.95
CA ALA A 279 -0.09 37.67 7.53
C ALA A 279 -1.19 37.46 6.46
N LEU A 280 -1.50 38.49 5.66
CA LEU A 280 -2.51 38.41 4.60
C LEU A 280 -2.09 37.44 3.50
N SER A 281 -0.84 37.46 3.06
CA SER A 281 -0.32 36.52 2.05
C SER A 281 -0.42 35.06 2.49
N ARG A 282 -0.12 34.78 3.77
CA ARG A 282 -0.25 33.43 4.37
C ARG A 282 -1.71 32.99 4.48
N VAL A 283 -2.63 33.90 4.84
CA VAL A 283 -4.07 33.60 4.96
C VAL A 283 -4.73 33.42 3.59
N ILE A 284 -4.42 34.27 2.60
CA ILE A 284 -4.86 34.08 1.21
C ILE A 284 -4.33 32.75 0.66
N GLY A 285 -3.03 32.46 0.84
CA GLY A 285 -2.42 31.19 0.43
C GLY A 285 -2.87 29.94 1.22
N TYR A 286 -3.59 30.13 2.33
CA TYR A 286 -4.31 29.07 3.05
C TYR A 286 -5.68 28.82 2.39
N TRP A 287 -6.42 29.88 2.09
CA TRP A 287 -7.76 29.79 1.49
C TRP A 287 -7.74 29.30 0.03
N ILE A 288 -6.75 29.72 -0.78
CA ILE A 288 -6.50 29.15 -2.12
C ILE A 288 -6.30 27.63 -2.05
N ARG A 289 -5.55 27.16 -1.04
CA ARG A 289 -5.28 25.73 -0.84
C ARG A 289 -6.55 24.97 -0.44
N ARG A 290 -7.33 25.52 0.49
CA ARG A 290 -8.66 25.01 0.86
C ARG A 290 -9.61 24.90 -0.33
N CYS A 291 -9.56 25.85 -1.28
CA CYS A 291 -10.32 25.77 -2.54
C CYS A 291 -9.86 24.58 -3.40
N ARG A 292 -8.54 24.41 -3.60
CA ARG A 292 -8.00 23.26 -4.35
C ARG A 292 -8.22 21.91 -3.68
N GLU A 293 -8.36 21.90 -2.36
CA GLU A 293 -8.71 20.73 -1.56
C GLU A 293 -10.23 20.43 -1.56
N GLY A 294 -11.05 21.29 -2.19
CA GLY A 294 -12.50 21.12 -2.31
C GLY A 294 -13.28 21.45 -1.02
N HIS A 295 -12.68 22.19 -0.09
CA HIS A 295 -13.26 22.46 1.23
C HIS A 295 -14.14 23.72 1.30
N VAL A 296 -13.93 24.68 0.39
CA VAL A 296 -14.74 25.90 0.23
C VAL A 296 -14.69 26.36 -1.23
N THR A 297 -15.71 27.07 -1.69
CA THR A 297 -15.71 27.74 -3.00
C THR A 297 -14.82 28.99 -2.99
N PRO A 298 -14.38 29.48 -4.17
CA PRO A 298 -13.63 30.74 -4.27
C PRO A 298 -14.38 31.96 -3.69
N GLY A 299 -15.73 31.95 -3.73
CA GLY A 299 -16.55 33.02 -3.13
C GLY A 299 -16.51 33.00 -1.60
N GLU A 300 -16.73 31.83 -0.99
CA GLU A 300 -16.64 31.65 0.47
C GLU A 300 -15.22 31.95 0.98
N ALA A 301 -14.19 31.51 0.26
CA ALA A 301 -12.80 31.84 0.56
C ALA A 301 -12.54 33.36 0.53
N TRP A 302 -13.14 34.10 -0.41
CA TRP A 302 -13.00 35.55 -0.48
C TRP A 302 -13.71 36.26 0.68
N ASP A 303 -14.88 35.78 1.09
CA ASP A 303 -15.59 36.32 2.25
C ASP A 303 -14.82 36.09 3.57
N GLU A 304 -14.19 34.92 3.74
CA GLU A 304 -13.31 34.62 4.88
C GLU A 304 -12.01 35.46 4.87
N ILE A 305 -11.41 35.71 3.70
CA ILE A 305 -10.25 36.61 3.55
C ILE A 305 -10.60 38.04 3.99
N LYS A 306 -11.77 38.56 3.57
CA LYS A 306 -12.26 39.89 4.00
C LYS A 306 -12.57 39.92 5.50
N ALA A 307 -13.22 38.88 6.03
CA ALA A 307 -13.53 38.77 7.46
C ALA A 307 -12.24 38.79 8.30
N TYR A 308 -11.21 38.06 7.88
CA TYR A 308 -9.89 38.09 8.53
C TYR A 308 -9.26 39.49 8.48
N ASN A 309 -9.22 40.12 7.30
CA ASN A 309 -8.67 41.47 7.14
C ASN A 309 -9.35 42.48 8.08
N LEU A 310 -10.68 42.51 8.11
CA LEU A 310 -11.45 43.43 8.95
C LEU A 310 -11.35 43.14 10.45
N ALA A 311 -11.20 41.87 10.86
CA ALA A 311 -11.20 41.48 12.27
C ALA A 311 -9.82 41.41 12.92
N ARG A 312 -8.74 41.29 12.12
CA ARG A 312 -7.39 40.96 12.60
C ARG A 312 -6.26 41.84 12.06
N ILE A 313 -6.46 42.62 10.99
CA ILE A 313 -5.41 43.51 10.46
C ILE A 313 -5.69 44.95 10.89
N ASP A 314 -4.68 45.64 11.43
CA ASP A 314 -4.83 46.98 12.03
C ASP A 314 -3.78 48.00 11.53
N PRO A 315 -4.20 49.10 10.86
CA PRO A 315 -5.49 49.25 10.21
C PRO A 315 -5.67 48.24 9.06
N PRO A 316 -6.91 47.82 8.76
CA PRO A 316 -7.20 46.83 7.73
C PRO A 316 -6.81 47.35 6.33
N TRP A 317 -6.39 46.45 5.44
CA TRP A 317 -6.12 46.84 4.07
C TRP A 317 -7.40 47.29 3.35
N PRO A 318 -7.34 48.34 2.50
CA PRO A 318 -8.42 48.66 1.57
C PRO A 318 -8.80 47.45 0.72
N GLU A 319 -10.09 47.21 0.48
CA GLU A 319 -10.58 46.02 -0.21
C GLU A 319 -9.95 45.88 -1.60
N ASP A 320 -9.72 46.99 -2.32
CA ASP A 320 -9.03 46.98 -3.62
C ASP A 320 -7.56 46.51 -3.53
N ARG A 321 -6.82 46.82 -2.44
CA ARG A 321 -5.44 46.33 -2.22
C ARG A 321 -5.47 44.84 -1.89
N LEU A 322 -6.37 44.43 -1.00
CA LEU A 322 -6.58 43.03 -0.62
C LEU A 322 -6.98 42.17 -1.83
N LYS A 323 -7.84 42.70 -2.70
CA LYS A 323 -8.33 42.03 -3.89
C LYS A 323 -7.22 41.85 -4.93
N ARG A 324 -6.41 42.88 -5.19
CA ARG A 324 -5.24 42.75 -6.07
C ARG A 324 -4.25 41.69 -5.58
N GLU A 325 -3.96 41.64 -4.27
CA GLU A 325 -3.07 40.59 -3.73
C GLU A 325 -3.69 39.20 -3.80
N ALA A 326 -4.99 39.08 -3.53
CA ALA A 326 -5.71 37.82 -3.68
C ALA A 326 -5.73 37.33 -5.13
N GLU A 327 -6.04 38.21 -6.09
CA GLU A 327 -5.99 37.93 -7.53
C GLU A 327 -4.57 37.56 -7.99
N ARG A 328 -3.53 38.29 -7.54
CA ARG A 328 -2.11 38.01 -7.82
C ARG A 328 -1.71 36.61 -7.35
N LEU A 329 -2.10 36.24 -6.12
CA LEU A 329 -1.83 34.92 -5.56
C LEU A 329 -2.67 33.82 -6.24
N TRP A 330 -3.91 34.11 -6.67
CA TRP A 330 -4.74 33.19 -7.45
C TRP A 330 -4.15 32.94 -8.83
N GLN A 331 -3.69 33.98 -9.54
CA GLN A 331 -3.02 33.83 -10.84
C GLN A 331 -1.72 33.05 -10.72
N ARG A 332 -0.88 33.36 -9.72
CA ARG A 332 0.35 32.59 -9.47
C ARG A 332 0.07 31.12 -9.14
N ASP A 333 -1.05 30.83 -8.48
CA ASP A 333 -1.50 29.46 -8.24
C ASP A 333 -2.03 28.78 -9.53
N LEU A 334 -2.80 29.48 -10.36
CA LEU A 334 -3.27 29.01 -11.67
C LEU A 334 -2.11 28.73 -12.64
N GLU A 335 -1.13 29.62 -12.74
CA GLU A 335 0.09 29.45 -13.54
C GLU A 335 0.92 28.25 -13.08
N ARG A 336 1.03 28.05 -11.77
CA ARG A 336 1.87 27.00 -11.17
C ARG A 336 1.21 25.62 -11.16
N ASN A 337 -0.10 25.57 -10.93
CA ASN A 337 -0.84 24.34 -10.63
C ASN A 337 -1.98 24.06 -11.63
N GLY A 338 -2.12 24.87 -12.68
CA GLY A 338 -3.17 24.75 -13.71
C GLY A 338 -4.50 25.37 -13.31
N ALA A 339 -5.39 25.53 -14.29
CA ALA A 339 -6.79 25.88 -14.06
C ALA A 339 -7.49 24.87 -13.12
N PHE A 340 -8.61 25.27 -12.53
CA PHE A 340 -9.49 24.33 -11.86
C PHE A 340 -10.11 23.42 -12.96
N ASP A 341 -9.91 22.10 -12.86
CA ASP A 341 -10.62 21.13 -13.70
C ASP A 341 -12.12 21.22 -13.35
N ASP A 342 -12.93 21.88 -14.19
CA ASP A 342 -14.40 21.86 -14.10
C ASP A 342 -15.00 20.52 -14.59
N ASP A 343 -14.15 19.58 -15.05
CA ASP A 343 -14.48 18.19 -15.34
C ASP A 343 -14.73 17.37 -14.06
N LEU A 344 -15.69 17.81 -13.25
CA LEU A 344 -16.63 16.86 -12.64
C LEU A 344 -17.42 16.22 -13.79
N PRO A 345 -17.68 14.90 -13.77
CA PRO A 345 -18.76 14.39 -14.61
C PRO A 345 -20.04 15.13 -14.22
N GLU A 346 -20.76 15.67 -15.21
CA GLU A 346 -22.08 16.26 -14.98
C GLU A 346 -22.92 15.33 -14.09
N GLY A 347 -23.53 15.90 -13.05
CA GLY A 347 -24.30 15.13 -12.10
C GLY A 347 -25.38 14.34 -12.83
N THR A 348 -25.32 13.01 -12.77
CA THR A 348 -26.45 12.18 -13.15
C THR A 348 -27.57 12.41 -12.12
N ASP A 349 -28.53 13.24 -12.48
CA ASP A 349 -29.82 13.35 -11.77
C ASP A 349 -30.40 11.95 -11.55
N GLY A 350 -30.49 11.52 -10.28
CA GLY A 350 -30.66 10.08 -9.99
C GLY A 350 -30.89 9.71 -8.52
N GLY A 351 -31.66 10.52 -7.80
CA GLY A 351 -32.23 10.31 -6.46
C GLY A 351 -31.88 9.08 -5.60
N GLY A 352 -31.40 9.36 -4.38
CA GLY A 352 -31.77 8.63 -3.16
C GLY A 352 -30.78 7.58 -2.63
N GLY A 353 -30.09 7.92 -1.54
CA GLY A 353 -29.34 6.95 -0.73
C GLY A 353 -28.33 7.59 0.23
N ASP A 354 -28.74 7.86 1.47
CA ASP A 354 -27.83 8.27 2.55
C ASP A 354 -26.79 7.17 2.85
N ASN A 355 -25.54 7.28 2.36
CA ASN A 355 -24.39 6.58 2.97
C ASN A 355 -22.97 6.97 2.51
N ASP A 356 -22.77 8.01 1.69
CA ASP A 356 -21.41 8.35 1.26
C ASP A 356 -20.68 9.21 2.31
N GLY A 357 -19.53 8.70 2.77
CA GLY A 357 -18.67 9.36 3.75
C GLY A 357 -17.85 10.51 3.13
N PRO A 358 -17.02 11.21 3.93
CA PRO A 358 -16.18 12.29 3.41
C PRO A 358 -15.23 11.77 2.32
N THR A 359 -15.28 12.39 1.14
CA THR A 359 -14.52 11.99 -0.04
C THR A 359 -13.00 12.00 0.23
N PRO A 360 -12.26 10.91 -0.08
CA PRO A 360 -10.82 10.85 0.16
C PRO A 360 -10.01 11.91 -0.58
N VAL A 361 -9.07 12.56 0.12
CA VAL A 361 -8.22 13.64 -0.43
C VAL A 361 -7.46 13.17 -1.68
N ARG A 362 -7.48 13.97 -2.76
CA ARG A 362 -6.86 13.66 -4.07
C ARG A 362 -5.39 13.25 -3.89
N PHE A 363 -5.01 12.10 -4.48
CA PHE A 363 -3.67 11.48 -4.37
C PHE A 363 -3.24 11.00 -2.96
N SER A 364 -4.15 10.94 -1.97
CA SER A 364 -3.88 10.21 -0.72
C SER A 364 -3.77 8.71 -0.96
N GLU A 365 -3.08 8.00 -0.05
CA GLU A 365 -3.04 6.54 0.00
C GLU A 365 -4.45 5.92 0.02
N ASP A 366 -5.42 6.60 0.67
CA ASP A 366 -6.81 6.17 0.78
C ASP A 366 -7.59 6.34 -0.54
N ALA A 367 -7.47 7.51 -1.20
CA ALA A 367 -8.04 7.73 -2.53
C ALA A 367 -7.50 6.76 -3.60
N LEU A 368 -6.24 6.31 -3.46
CA LEU A 368 -5.66 5.28 -4.32
C LEU A 368 -6.16 3.88 -3.97
N ALA A 369 -6.39 3.57 -2.70
CA ALA A 369 -6.97 2.31 -2.27
C ALA A 369 -8.44 2.17 -2.72
N ALA A 370 -9.22 3.26 -2.64
CA ALA A 370 -10.57 3.33 -3.19
C ALA A 370 -10.58 3.03 -4.70
N ARG A 371 -9.66 3.63 -5.48
CA ARG A 371 -9.48 3.37 -6.92
C ARG A 371 -9.01 1.95 -7.24
N PHE A 372 -8.17 1.35 -6.40
CA PHE A 372 -7.82 -0.07 -6.51
C PHE A 372 -9.08 -0.91 -6.36
N ALA A 373 -9.88 -0.64 -5.33
CA ALA A 373 -11.09 -1.40 -5.05
C ALA A 373 -12.18 -1.22 -6.12
N GLU A 374 -12.41 -0.01 -6.64
CA GLU A 374 -13.30 0.23 -7.79
C GLU A 374 -12.96 -0.66 -9.01
N ARG A 375 -11.68 -0.90 -9.27
CA ARG A 375 -11.20 -1.67 -10.44
C ARG A 375 -11.13 -3.17 -10.24
N HIS A 376 -11.10 -3.63 -8.98
CA HIS A 376 -10.69 -5.01 -8.64
C HIS A 376 -11.63 -5.70 -7.65
N ALA A 377 -12.66 -5.01 -7.14
CA ALA A 377 -13.68 -5.55 -6.23
C ALA A 377 -14.55 -6.67 -6.83
N ASP A 378 -14.52 -6.89 -8.13
CA ASP A 378 -15.17 -8.02 -8.80
C ASP A 378 -14.35 -9.32 -8.63
N ARG A 379 -13.02 -9.23 -8.75
CA ARG A 379 -12.12 -10.38 -8.87
C ARG A 379 -11.16 -10.62 -7.72
N TRP A 380 -11.11 -9.73 -6.73
CA TRP A 380 -10.16 -9.81 -5.62
C TRP A 380 -10.83 -9.81 -4.25
N ARG A 381 -10.50 -10.78 -3.40
CA ARG A 381 -10.93 -10.85 -2.00
C ARG A 381 -9.72 -11.03 -1.09
N TYR A 382 -9.72 -10.36 0.05
CA TYR A 382 -8.72 -10.56 1.09
C TYR A 382 -9.36 -11.26 2.28
N VAL A 383 -8.74 -12.35 2.74
CA VAL A 383 -9.21 -13.12 3.90
C VAL A 383 -8.28 -12.83 5.06
N ALA A 384 -8.72 -11.96 5.98
CA ALA A 384 -7.90 -11.50 7.09
C ALA A 384 -7.45 -12.65 7.99
N GLY A 385 -8.32 -13.63 8.26
CA GLY A 385 -8.00 -14.82 9.05
C GLY A 385 -7.02 -15.80 8.39
N TRP A 386 -6.69 -15.62 7.11
CA TRP A 386 -5.63 -16.37 6.41
C TRP A 386 -4.41 -15.50 6.07
N GLY A 387 -4.49 -14.18 6.26
CA GLY A 387 -3.47 -13.23 5.81
C GLY A 387 -3.30 -13.17 4.28
N GLN A 388 -4.31 -13.61 3.52
CA GLN A 388 -4.15 -14.07 2.14
C GLN A 388 -5.12 -13.38 1.17
N TRP A 389 -4.62 -12.96 0.01
CA TRP A 389 -5.45 -12.58 -1.15
C TRP A 389 -5.90 -13.81 -1.93
N LEU A 390 -7.14 -13.75 -2.43
CA LEU A 390 -7.67 -14.65 -3.43
C LEU A 390 -8.09 -13.88 -4.68
N THR A 391 -7.87 -14.50 -5.83
CA THR A 391 -8.22 -13.98 -7.16
C THR A 391 -9.19 -14.91 -7.88
N TRP A 392 -10.17 -14.33 -8.58
CA TRP A 392 -11.15 -15.06 -9.38
C TRP A 392 -10.61 -15.36 -10.77
N THR A 393 -10.52 -16.65 -11.09
CA THR A 393 -10.02 -17.13 -12.39
C THR A 393 -11.06 -17.06 -13.52
N GLY A 394 -12.33 -16.83 -13.18
CA GLY A 394 -13.48 -17.04 -14.06
C GLY A 394 -14.32 -18.26 -13.69
N ALA A 395 -13.75 -19.22 -12.94
CA ALA A 395 -14.43 -20.45 -12.52
C ALA A 395 -14.20 -20.83 -11.05
N VAL A 396 -13.09 -20.40 -10.43
CA VAL A 396 -12.73 -20.76 -9.06
C VAL A 396 -11.90 -19.64 -8.41
N TRP A 397 -12.02 -19.46 -7.11
CA TRP A 397 -11.15 -18.58 -6.35
C TRP A 397 -9.82 -19.27 -6.02
N ARG A 398 -8.69 -18.65 -6.40
CA ARG A 398 -7.35 -19.17 -6.12
C ARG A 398 -6.61 -18.26 -5.17
N ARG A 399 -5.79 -18.85 -4.28
CA ARG A 399 -4.81 -18.10 -3.49
C ARG A 399 -3.81 -17.45 -4.43
N GLU A 400 -3.39 -16.24 -4.06
CA GLU A 400 -2.44 -15.45 -4.83
C GLU A 400 -1.07 -15.48 -4.15
N ASP A 401 -0.14 -16.24 -4.73
CA ASP A 401 1.15 -16.57 -4.13
C ASP A 401 2.34 -15.82 -4.78
N THR A 402 2.07 -14.81 -5.63
CA THR A 402 3.05 -14.11 -6.49
C THR A 402 3.19 -12.60 -6.21
N LEU A 403 2.41 -12.05 -5.28
CA LEU A 403 2.29 -10.61 -4.97
C LEU A 403 1.63 -9.77 -6.08
N GLN A 404 0.80 -10.38 -6.92
CA GLN A 404 0.04 -9.69 -7.96
C GLN A 404 -0.89 -8.60 -7.39
N ALA A 405 -1.47 -8.76 -6.20
CA ALA A 405 -2.24 -7.68 -5.56
C ALA A 405 -1.38 -6.43 -5.30
N PHE A 406 -0.11 -6.62 -4.94
CA PHE A 406 0.84 -5.53 -4.71
C PHE A 406 1.29 -4.86 -6.01
N ASP A 407 1.46 -5.61 -7.11
CA ASP A 407 1.73 -5.00 -8.42
C ASP A 407 0.52 -4.25 -8.99
N LEU A 408 -0.71 -4.73 -8.77
CA LEU A 408 -1.92 -3.97 -9.13
C LEU A 408 -1.99 -2.64 -8.36
N ALA A 409 -1.70 -2.65 -7.04
CA ALA A 409 -1.57 -1.41 -6.26
C ALA A 409 -0.46 -0.49 -6.82
N ARG A 410 0.65 -1.06 -7.28
CA ARG A 410 1.75 -0.33 -7.92
C ARG A 410 1.33 0.29 -9.26
N GLN A 411 0.49 -0.37 -10.04
CA GLN A 411 -0.05 0.15 -11.31
C GLN A 411 -0.96 1.37 -11.04
N VAL A 412 -1.89 1.26 -10.08
CA VAL A 412 -2.73 2.39 -9.64
C VAL A 412 -1.89 3.59 -9.17
N CYS A 413 -0.83 3.33 -8.39
CA CYS A 413 0.11 4.37 -7.95
C CYS A 413 0.88 5.02 -9.11
N ARG A 414 1.33 4.24 -10.11
CA ARG A 414 2.03 4.73 -11.30
C ARG A 414 1.14 5.62 -12.17
N GLU A 415 -0.10 5.19 -12.42
CA GLU A 415 -1.07 5.99 -13.19
C GLU A 415 -1.38 7.32 -12.50
N ALA A 416 -1.54 7.31 -11.19
CA ALA A 416 -1.71 8.52 -10.40
C ALA A 416 -0.47 9.43 -10.45
N ALA A 417 0.74 8.85 -10.43
CA ALA A 417 2.00 9.59 -10.53
C ALA A 417 2.17 10.31 -11.88
N VAL A 418 1.68 9.73 -12.99
CA VAL A 418 1.66 10.41 -14.31
C VAL A 418 0.81 11.68 -14.26
N ARG A 419 -0.35 11.61 -13.59
CA ARG A 419 -1.31 12.72 -13.44
C ARG A 419 -1.00 13.67 -12.28
N ALA A 420 0.11 13.47 -11.55
CA ALA A 420 0.45 14.28 -10.39
C ALA A 420 1.03 15.65 -10.80
N PRO A 421 0.52 16.76 -10.22
CA PRO A 421 0.87 18.13 -10.63
C PRO A 421 2.28 18.58 -10.18
N SER A 422 2.93 17.86 -9.27
CA SER A 422 4.28 18.20 -8.81
C SER A 422 5.21 16.98 -8.75
N GLY A 423 6.50 17.23 -8.98
CA GLY A 423 7.55 16.20 -8.86
C GLY A 423 7.59 15.56 -7.46
N ARG A 424 7.35 16.33 -6.39
CA ARG A 424 7.30 15.82 -5.01
C ARG A 424 6.18 14.78 -4.83
N ILE A 425 4.98 15.05 -5.35
CA ILE A 425 3.87 14.09 -5.30
C ILE A 425 4.19 12.87 -6.18
N ARG A 426 4.71 13.07 -7.40
CA ARG A 426 5.13 11.99 -8.31
C ARG A 426 6.13 11.02 -7.68
N THR A 427 7.13 11.55 -6.95
CA THR A 427 8.09 10.73 -6.19
C THR A 427 7.45 10.01 -5.01
N LYS A 428 6.53 10.66 -4.26
CA LYS A 428 5.78 9.99 -3.18
C LYS A 428 4.99 8.80 -3.71
N LEU A 429 4.17 9.02 -4.74
CA LEU A 429 3.30 8.00 -5.34
C LEU A 429 4.10 6.84 -5.94
N SER A 430 5.30 7.10 -6.46
CA SER A 430 6.20 6.08 -7.00
C SER A 430 6.95 5.28 -5.92
N SER A 431 6.82 5.64 -4.64
CA SER A 431 7.55 4.98 -3.54
C SER A 431 6.94 3.64 -3.14
N ALA A 432 7.80 2.68 -2.76
CA ALA A 432 7.35 1.38 -2.25
C ALA A 432 6.51 1.52 -0.96
N ALA A 433 6.74 2.57 -0.16
CA ALA A 433 5.97 2.87 1.04
C ALA A 433 4.51 3.22 0.72
N THR A 434 4.26 4.07 -0.28
CA THR A 434 2.90 4.41 -0.72
C THR A 434 2.22 3.18 -1.35
N VAL A 435 2.89 2.41 -2.21
CA VAL A 435 2.32 1.18 -2.77
C VAL A 435 1.90 0.19 -1.67
N ALA A 436 2.75 -0.03 -0.66
CA ALA A 436 2.45 -0.89 0.48
C ALA A 436 1.33 -0.33 1.38
N ALA A 437 1.13 0.98 1.43
CA ALA A 437 0.02 1.59 2.15
C ALA A 437 -1.31 1.43 1.40
N VAL A 438 -1.33 1.67 0.08
CA VAL A 438 -2.48 1.46 -0.80
C VAL A 438 -2.97 0.01 -0.74
N GLU A 439 -2.05 -0.95 -0.90
CA GLU A 439 -2.37 -2.37 -0.84
C GLU A 439 -2.91 -2.78 0.55
N ARG A 440 -2.32 -2.26 1.64
CA ARG A 440 -2.81 -2.51 3.00
C ARG A 440 -4.18 -1.92 3.28
N LEU A 441 -4.49 -0.73 2.76
CA LEU A 441 -5.81 -0.12 2.87
C LEU A 441 -6.84 -0.91 2.05
N ALA A 442 -6.49 -1.33 0.84
CA ALA A 442 -7.34 -2.18 0.00
C ALA A 442 -7.72 -3.52 0.67
N ARG A 443 -6.83 -4.15 1.44
CA ARG A 443 -7.16 -5.33 2.28
C ARG A 443 -8.31 -5.09 3.27
N SER A 444 -8.51 -3.83 3.68
CA SER A 444 -9.51 -3.42 4.68
C SER A 444 -10.81 -2.88 4.08
N ASP A 445 -10.84 -2.54 2.79
CA ASP A 445 -12.05 -2.15 2.06
C ASP A 445 -13.09 -3.28 2.11
N ARG A 446 -14.35 -2.94 2.43
CA ARG A 446 -15.44 -3.93 2.58
C ARG A 446 -15.78 -4.68 1.30
N ARG A 447 -15.42 -4.16 0.12
CA ARG A 447 -15.58 -4.83 -1.17
C ARG A 447 -14.59 -5.97 -1.38
N HIS A 448 -13.44 -5.93 -0.69
CA HIS A 448 -12.42 -6.99 -0.70
C HIS A 448 -12.45 -7.86 0.55
N ALA A 449 -12.67 -7.27 1.71
CA ALA A 449 -12.55 -7.93 3.00
C ALA A 449 -13.60 -9.04 3.16
N SER A 450 -13.12 -10.25 3.45
CA SER A 450 -13.94 -11.45 3.63
C SER A 450 -13.49 -12.24 4.85
N THR A 451 -14.43 -12.93 5.50
CA THR A 451 -14.18 -13.79 6.65
C THR A 451 -13.90 -15.23 6.20
N THR A 452 -13.52 -16.14 7.11
CA THR A 452 -13.07 -17.49 6.70
C THR A 452 -14.21 -18.50 6.49
N GLU A 453 -15.44 -18.12 6.84
CA GLU A 453 -16.60 -19.01 6.99
C GLU A 453 -17.58 -18.92 5.81
N ILE A 454 -17.39 -17.94 4.92
CA ILE A 454 -18.16 -17.83 3.66
C ILE A 454 -17.63 -18.79 2.58
N TRP A 455 -16.37 -19.21 2.69
CA TRP A 455 -15.67 -20.00 1.68
C TRP A 455 -16.03 -21.48 1.74
N ASP A 456 -16.30 -22.08 0.58
CA ASP A 456 -16.67 -23.49 0.40
C ASP A 456 -17.81 -23.96 1.35
N ARG A 457 -18.77 -23.06 1.59
CA ARG A 457 -19.77 -23.19 2.67
C ARG A 457 -20.83 -24.28 2.44
N ASP A 458 -21.34 -24.45 1.22
CA ASP A 458 -22.38 -25.46 0.94
C ASP A 458 -21.75 -26.82 0.57
N PRO A 459 -21.92 -27.88 1.39
CA PRO A 459 -21.42 -29.22 1.07
C PRO A 459 -22.09 -29.85 -0.17
N TRP A 460 -23.19 -29.30 -0.67
CA TRP A 460 -23.92 -29.83 -1.83
C TRP A 460 -23.59 -29.14 -3.16
N LEU A 461 -22.89 -28.01 -3.17
CA LEU A 461 -22.46 -27.38 -4.43
C LEU A 461 -21.15 -28.01 -4.89
N LEU A 462 -21.11 -28.56 -6.12
CA LEU A 462 -19.89 -29.09 -6.74
C LEU A 462 -19.49 -28.18 -7.91
N ASN A 463 -18.32 -27.55 -7.81
CA ASN A 463 -17.75 -26.77 -8.91
C ASN A 463 -17.01 -27.71 -9.88
N THR A 464 -17.29 -27.64 -11.17
CA THR A 464 -16.80 -28.56 -12.22
C THR A 464 -16.22 -27.79 -13.40
N GLY A 465 -15.62 -28.46 -14.39
CA GLY A 465 -15.08 -27.79 -15.58
C GLY A 465 -16.10 -27.07 -16.47
N ASP A 466 -17.40 -27.25 -16.24
CA ASP A 466 -18.51 -26.69 -17.02
C ASP A 466 -19.54 -25.88 -16.22
N GLY A 467 -19.35 -25.70 -14.91
CA GLY A 467 -20.20 -24.84 -14.07
C GLY A 467 -20.23 -25.27 -12.60
N VAL A 468 -21.28 -24.87 -11.89
CA VAL A 468 -21.56 -25.32 -10.51
C VAL A 468 -22.84 -26.14 -10.49
N ILE A 469 -22.76 -27.33 -9.91
CA ILE A 469 -23.85 -28.30 -9.82
C ILE A 469 -24.40 -28.31 -8.40
N ASP A 470 -25.72 -28.16 -8.25
CA ASP A 470 -26.39 -28.50 -6.99
C ASP A 470 -26.63 -30.02 -6.93
N LEU A 471 -25.84 -30.72 -6.13
CA LEU A 471 -25.89 -32.18 -5.99
C LEU A 471 -27.24 -32.69 -5.45
N ARG A 472 -28.09 -31.82 -4.88
CA ARG A 472 -29.46 -32.17 -4.45
C ARG A 472 -30.40 -32.44 -5.62
N THR A 473 -30.14 -31.81 -6.77
CA THR A 473 -31.05 -31.80 -7.93
C THR A 473 -30.37 -32.26 -9.22
N GLY A 474 -29.03 -32.24 -9.26
CA GLY A 474 -28.25 -32.44 -10.48
C GLY A 474 -28.26 -31.23 -11.42
N ALA A 475 -28.84 -30.10 -11.02
CA ALA A 475 -28.94 -28.91 -11.87
C ALA A 475 -27.58 -28.21 -12.01
N LEU A 476 -27.17 -27.96 -13.27
CA LEU A 476 -25.98 -27.20 -13.62
C LEU A 476 -26.31 -25.69 -13.74
N SER A 477 -25.46 -24.87 -13.15
CA SER A 477 -25.51 -23.40 -13.20
C SER A 477 -24.16 -22.83 -13.65
N ALA A 478 -24.13 -21.59 -14.12
CA ALA A 478 -22.88 -20.91 -14.48
C ALA A 478 -21.99 -20.68 -13.24
N HIS A 479 -20.68 -20.54 -13.45
CA HIS A 479 -19.77 -20.16 -12.38
C HIS A 479 -20.13 -18.76 -11.84
N ASP A 480 -20.34 -18.68 -10.53
CA ASP A 480 -20.65 -17.44 -9.83
C ASP A 480 -19.58 -17.17 -8.74
N PRO A 481 -18.84 -16.04 -8.82
CA PRO A 481 -17.89 -15.67 -7.77
C PRO A 481 -18.54 -15.47 -6.39
N GLN A 482 -19.85 -15.19 -6.30
CA GLN A 482 -20.58 -15.02 -5.03
C GLN A 482 -20.81 -16.34 -4.29
N LEU A 483 -20.52 -17.50 -4.89
CA LEU A 483 -20.55 -18.80 -4.22
C LEU A 483 -19.27 -19.10 -3.42
N PHE A 484 -18.24 -18.23 -3.49
CA PHE A 484 -16.99 -18.30 -2.71
C PHE A 484 -16.33 -19.69 -2.70
N MET A 485 -16.31 -20.35 -3.87
CA MET A 485 -15.73 -21.70 -4.02
C MET A 485 -14.23 -21.60 -4.33
N THR A 486 -13.38 -22.21 -3.48
CA THR A 486 -11.92 -22.29 -3.69
C THR A 486 -11.48 -23.59 -4.37
N LYS A 487 -12.43 -24.52 -4.53
CA LYS A 487 -12.27 -25.86 -5.09
C LYS A 487 -12.92 -25.97 -6.48
N ILE A 488 -12.35 -26.81 -7.34
CA ILE A 488 -12.97 -27.25 -8.60
C ILE A 488 -12.61 -28.72 -8.87
N ALA A 489 -13.54 -29.47 -9.47
CA ALA A 489 -13.34 -30.84 -9.91
C ALA A 489 -12.38 -30.90 -11.12
N GLY A 490 -11.72 -32.04 -11.32
CA GLY A 490 -10.80 -32.28 -12.44
C GLY A 490 -11.48 -32.64 -13.77
N ALA A 491 -12.81 -32.60 -13.80
CA ALA A 491 -13.65 -33.02 -14.93
C ALA A 491 -14.90 -32.12 -15.06
N ALA A 492 -15.52 -32.14 -16.24
CA ALA A 492 -16.86 -31.59 -16.51
C ALA A 492 -17.94 -32.66 -16.27
N SER A 493 -19.22 -32.31 -16.16
CA SER A 493 -20.29 -33.28 -15.80
C SER A 493 -21.07 -33.82 -17.00
N LYS A 494 -20.40 -34.29 -18.04
CA LYS A 494 -21.04 -34.63 -19.33
C LYS A 494 -20.35 -35.74 -20.11
N GLY A 495 -21.14 -36.43 -20.94
CA GLY A 495 -20.66 -37.48 -21.85
C GLY A 495 -20.89 -38.89 -21.30
N ALA A 496 -20.38 -39.88 -22.04
CA ALA A 496 -20.47 -41.30 -21.69
C ALA A 496 -19.08 -41.83 -21.30
N CYS A 497 -19.05 -42.91 -20.51
CA CYS A 497 -17.82 -43.54 -20.04
C CYS A 497 -17.80 -45.08 -20.25
N PRO A 498 -17.87 -45.56 -21.51
CA PRO A 498 -17.96 -46.99 -21.81
C PRO A 498 -16.71 -47.79 -21.40
N THR A 499 -15.51 -47.20 -21.41
CA THR A 499 -14.30 -47.85 -20.91
C THR A 499 -14.34 -47.96 -19.37
N TRP A 500 -14.90 -46.97 -18.67
CA TRP A 500 -15.14 -47.06 -17.23
C TRP A 500 -16.16 -48.14 -16.86
N GLU A 501 -17.29 -48.21 -17.58
CA GLU A 501 -18.30 -49.26 -17.36
C GLU A 501 -17.73 -50.66 -17.64
N ALA A 502 -16.98 -50.84 -18.73
CA ALA A 502 -16.29 -52.10 -19.04
C ALA A 502 -15.21 -52.45 -18.00
N PHE A 503 -14.53 -51.45 -17.44
CA PHE A 503 -13.60 -51.62 -16.32
C PHE A 503 -14.32 -52.08 -15.06
N LEU A 504 -15.43 -51.44 -14.69
CA LEU A 504 -16.25 -51.82 -13.53
C LEU A 504 -16.78 -53.25 -13.65
N HIS A 505 -17.37 -53.61 -14.79
CA HIS A 505 -17.79 -54.98 -15.09
C HIS A 505 -16.62 -55.98 -14.95
N THR A 506 -15.41 -55.59 -15.36
CA THR A 506 -14.22 -56.46 -15.25
C THR A 506 -13.78 -56.66 -13.80
N VAL A 507 -13.72 -55.60 -12.98
CA VAL A 507 -13.20 -55.69 -11.59
C VAL A 507 -14.20 -56.27 -10.60
N THR A 508 -15.50 -56.14 -10.88
CA THR A 508 -16.60 -56.75 -10.09
C THR A 508 -17.00 -58.14 -10.58
N GLY A 509 -16.43 -58.62 -11.70
CA GLY A 509 -16.78 -59.92 -12.28
C GLY A 509 -18.18 -59.98 -12.89
N GLY A 510 -18.79 -58.82 -13.17
CA GLY A 510 -20.16 -58.69 -13.67
C GLY A 510 -21.22 -58.53 -12.57
N ASP A 511 -20.85 -58.49 -11.29
CA ASP A 511 -21.78 -58.23 -10.18
C ASP A 511 -22.43 -56.85 -10.34
N ALA A 512 -23.73 -56.83 -10.62
CA ALA A 512 -24.50 -55.62 -10.86
C ALA A 512 -24.82 -54.85 -9.57
N GLU A 513 -24.97 -55.53 -8.43
CA GLU A 513 -25.26 -54.87 -7.14
C GLU A 513 -24.01 -54.16 -6.62
N LEU A 514 -22.84 -54.80 -6.75
CA LEU A 514 -21.55 -54.18 -6.43
C LEU A 514 -21.24 -53.00 -7.37
N GLN A 515 -21.58 -53.08 -8.66
CA GLN A 515 -21.45 -51.94 -9.59
C GLN A 515 -22.36 -50.76 -9.20
N ALA A 516 -23.64 -51.03 -8.87
CA ALA A 516 -24.57 -50.00 -8.40
C ALA A 516 -24.12 -49.37 -7.08
N TYR A 517 -23.60 -50.19 -6.15
CA TYR A 517 -23.02 -49.71 -4.89
C TYR A 517 -21.77 -48.85 -5.11
N LEU A 518 -20.85 -49.24 -6.00
CA LEU A 518 -19.68 -48.42 -6.36
C LEU A 518 -20.09 -47.07 -6.98
N ARG A 519 -21.19 -47.04 -7.75
CA ARG A 519 -21.76 -45.79 -8.27
C ARG A 519 -22.31 -44.90 -7.15
N ARG A 520 -23.14 -45.43 -6.24
CA ARG A 520 -23.64 -44.69 -5.06
C ARG A 520 -22.52 -44.20 -4.15
N MET A 521 -21.49 -45.02 -3.93
CA MET A 521 -20.28 -44.66 -3.17
C MET A 521 -19.53 -43.49 -3.82
N ALA A 522 -19.29 -43.54 -5.13
CA ALA A 522 -18.66 -42.46 -5.86
C ALA A 522 -19.50 -41.17 -5.84
N GLY A 523 -20.82 -41.29 -5.95
CA GLY A 523 -21.77 -40.19 -5.82
C GLY A 523 -21.77 -39.54 -4.44
N TYR A 524 -21.80 -40.33 -3.37
CA TYR A 524 -21.67 -39.84 -2.01
C TYR A 524 -20.33 -39.11 -1.79
N CYS A 525 -19.24 -39.61 -2.39
CA CYS A 525 -17.94 -38.94 -2.42
C CYS A 525 -17.97 -37.55 -3.08
N LEU A 526 -18.90 -37.23 -3.98
CA LEU A 526 -19.04 -35.89 -4.58
C LEU A 526 -19.49 -34.82 -3.57
N THR A 527 -20.20 -35.21 -2.51
CA THR A 527 -20.75 -34.30 -1.49
C THR A 527 -19.72 -33.92 -0.43
N GLY A 528 -19.98 -32.85 0.32
CA GLY A 528 -19.30 -32.54 1.59
C GLY A 528 -19.99 -33.15 2.83
N VAL A 529 -20.93 -34.07 2.64
CA VAL A 529 -21.76 -34.66 3.72
C VAL A 529 -21.13 -35.94 4.25
N THR A 530 -21.26 -36.19 5.56
CA THR A 530 -20.67 -37.32 6.30
C THR A 530 -21.71 -38.18 7.05
N THR A 531 -23.00 -38.10 6.68
CA THR A 531 -24.14 -38.74 7.39
C THR A 531 -24.08 -40.26 7.49
N GLU A 532 -23.44 -40.94 6.53
CA GLU A 532 -23.27 -42.41 6.56
C GLU A 532 -22.10 -42.83 7.49
N HIS A 533 -21.28 -41.88 7.96
CA HIS A 533 -20.04 -42.12 8.71
C HIS A 533 -19.04 -43.11 8.07
N ALA A 534 -19.14 -43.31 6.75
CA ALA A 534 -18.47 -44.38 6.04
C ALA A 534 -16.95 -44.21 5.87
N LEU A 535 -16.24 -45.32 6.03
CA LEU A 535 -14.84 -45.57 5.69
C LEU A 535 -14.82 -46.76 4.72
N PHE A 536 -14.41 -46.52 3.48
CA PHE A 536 -14.35 -47.55 2.44
C PHE A 536 -12.95 -48.17 2.40
N PHE A 537 -12.86 -49.48 2.58
CA PHE A 537 -11.61 -50.23 2.52
C PHE A 537 -11.64 -51.22 1.34
N LEU A 538 -10.91 -50.89 0.28
CA LEU A 538 -10.85 -51.69 -0.95
C LEU A 538 -9.73 -52.72 -0.83
N TYR A 539 -10.10 -54.00 -0.74
CA TYR A 539 -9.17 -55.11 -0.50
C TYR A 539 -9.14 -56.14 -1.64
N GLY A 540 -8.03 -56.88 -1.73
CA GLY A 540 -7.83 -57.91 -2.77
C GLY A 540 -6.36 -58.29 -2.92
N THR A 541 -6.07 -59.37 -3.65
CA THR A 541 -4.74 -60.03 -3.74
C THR A 541 -3.69 -59.33 -4.63
N GLY A 542 -4.05 -58.20 -5.25
CA GLY A 542 -3.19 -57.46 -6.17
C GLY A 542 -3.57 -57.67 -7.64
N ALA A 543 -3.29 -56.66 -8.48
CA ALA A 543 -3.71 -56.64 -9.89
C ALA A 543 -5.23 -56.81 -10.12
N ASN A 544 -6.06 -56.33 -9.19
CA ASN A 544 -7.54 -56.36 -9.26
C ASN A 544 -8.18 -55.03 -9.70
N GLY A 545 -7.39 -53.99 -9.99
CA GLY A 545 -7.90 -52.66 -10.39
C GLY A 545 -8.19 -51.67 -9.26
N LYS A 546 -8.06 -52.06 -7.97
CA LYS A 546 -8.33 -51.19 -6.80
C LYS A 546 -7.73 -49.78 -6.90
N SER A 547 -6.42 -49.70 -7.13
CA SER A 547 -5.71 -48.43 -7.26
C SER A 547 -6.10 -47.65 -8.52
N VAL A 548 -6.52 -48.34 -9.60
CA VAL A 548 -7.01 -47.68 -10.82
C VAL A 548 -8.36 -47.00 -10.53
N PHE A 549 -9.27 -47.70 -9.85
CA PHE A 549 -10.55 -47.13 -9.41
C PHE A 549 -10.34 -45.91 -8.50
N ALA A 550 -9.55 -46.06 -7.43
CA ALA A 550 -9.30 -44.98 -6.47
C ALA A 550 -8.61 -43.77 -7.12
N ASN A 551 -7.56 -43.99 -7.93
CA ASN A 551 -6.84 -42.90 -8.60
C ASN A 551 -7.73 -42.18 -9.64
N THR A 552 -8.65 -42.90 -10.29
CA THR A 552 -9.61 -42.28 -11.23
C THR A 552 -10.58 -41.37 -10.48
N LEU A 553 -11.14 -41.82 -9.36
CA LEU A 553 -11.99 -40.96 -8.51
C LEU A 553 -11.23 -39.75 -7.96
N THR A 554 -9.99 -39.92 -7.48
CA THR A 554 -9.14 -38.81 -7.05
C THR A 554 -8.92 -37.79 -8.18
N ALA A 555 -8.66 -38.26 -9.40
CA ALA A 555 -8.41 -37.39 -10.55
C ALA A 555 -9.64 -36.59 -11.00
N ILE A 556 -10.84 -37.22 -11.09
CA ILE A 556 -12.06 -36.49 -11.46
C ILE A 556 -12.48 -35.49 -10.38
N MET A 557 -12.17 -35.76 -9.10
CA MET A 557 -12.50 -34.89 -7.97
C MET A 557 -11.61 -33.65 -7.85
N GLY A 558 -10.46 -33.59 -8.52
CA GLY A 558 -9.60 -32.40 -8.56
C GLY A 558 -9.21 -31.89 -7.16
N ASP A 559 -9.46 -30.62 -6.87
CA ASP A 559 -9.08 -29.99 -5.59
C ASP A 559 -9.87 -30.53 -4.38
N TYR A 560 -10.99 -31.22 -4.63
CA TYR A 560 -11.78 -31.88 -3.59
C TYR A 560 -11.16 -33.23 -3.16
N ALA A 561 -10.13 -33.73 -3.83
CA ALA A 561 -9.40 -34.92 -3.42
C ALA A 561 -8.11 -34.57 -2.67
N THR A 562 -7.78 -35.38 -1.67
CA THR A 562 -6.51 -35.27 -0.94
C THR A 562 -5.93 -36.66 -0.70
N VAL A 563 -4.61 -36.80 -0.83
CA VAL A 563 -3.91 -38.03 -0.46
C VAL A 563 -3.38 -37.88 0.96
N ALA A 564 -3.74 -38.82 1.84
CA ALA A 564 -3.21 -38.91 3.19
C ALA A 564 -2.26 -40.12 3.29
N ALA A 565 -1.19 -39.97 4.09
CA ALA A 565 -0.33 -41.10 4.42
C ALA A 565 -1.08 -42.07 5.35
N MET A 566 -0.92 -43.38 5.12
CA MET A 566 -1.69 -44.42 5.83
C MET A 566 -1.46 -44.40 7.33
N ASP A 567 -0.25 -44.05 7.74
CA ASP A 567 0.19 -43.92 9.12
C ASP A 567 -0.65 -42.91 9.93
N MET A 568 -1.27 -41.91 9.28
CA MET A 568 -2.23 -40.99 9.88
C MET A 568 -3.40 -41.73 10.56
N PHE A 569 -3.84 -42.85 10.00
CA PHE A 569 -4.99 -43.64 10.44
C PHE A 569 -4.59 -44.79 11.38
N MET A 570 -3.28 -45.05 11.53
CA MET A 570 -2.74 -46.12 12.35
C MET A 570 -2.49 -45.67 13.80
N ALA A 571 -2.59 -46.60 14.74
CA ALA A 571 -2.27 -46.36 16.14
C ALA A 571 -0.74 -46.29 16.35
N THR A 572 -0.25 -45.20 16.96
CA THR A 572 1.17 -44.99 17.27
C THR A 572 1.44 -44.88 18.77
N HIS A 573 2.68 -45.15 19.18
CA HIS A 573 3.17 -44.91 20.54
C HIS A 573 3.55 -43.43 20.72
N GLY A 574 2.55 -42.57 20.96
CA GLY A 574 2.73 -41.14 21.25
C GLY A 574 1.73 -40.25 20.50
N ASP A 575 1.54 -39.03 21.00
CA ASP A 575 0.69 -38.03 20.35
C ASP A 575 1.31 -37.56 19.03
N ARG A 576 0.59 -37.78 17.94
CA ARG A 576 0.97 -37.26 16.61
C ARG A 576 0.74 -35.76 16.53
N HIS A 577 1.56 -35.10 15.73
CA HIS A 577 1.44 -33.66 15.54
C HIS A 577 0.14 -33.32 14.77
N PRO A 578 -0.69 -32.36 15.24
CA PRO A 578 -1.98 -32.03 14.60
C PRO A 578 -1.87 -31.35 13.21
N THR A 579 -0.68 -31.34 12.60
CA THR A 579 -0.44 -30.77 11.27
C THR A 579 -1.10 -31.60 10.17
N ASP A 580 -1.02 -32.92 10.26
CA ASP A 580 -1.45 -33.83 9.19
C ASP A 580 -2.95 -33.66 8.88
N MET A 581 -3.75 -33.33 9.91
CA MET A 581 -5.20 -33.13 9.79
C MET A 581 -5.56 -31.79 9.13
N ALA A 582 -4.69 -30.78 9.19
CA ALA A 582 -4.98 -29.45 8.64
C ALA A 582 -5.10 -29.45 7.11
N GLY A 583 -4.37 -30.36 6.44
CA GLY A 583 -4.44 -30.54 4.99
C GLY A 583 -5.75 -31.18 4.49
N LEU A 584 -6.58 -31.72 5.37
CA LEU A 584 -7.85 -32.38 5.00
C LEU A 584 -9.04 -31.40 4.92
N ARG A 585 -8.85 -30.13 5.31
CA ARG A 585 -9.93 -29.11 5.28
C ARG A 585 -10.41 -28.86 3.85
N GLY A 586 -11.72 -29.01 3.63
CA GLY A 586 -12.37 -28.78 2.33
C GLY A 586 -12.14 -29.92 1.31
N ALA A 587 -11.55 -31.04 1.72
CA ALA A 587 -11.60 -32.27 0.93
C ALA A 587 -12.98 -32.93 1.04
N ARG A 588 -13.37 -33.68 0.01
CA ARG A 588 -14.57 -34.53 -0.07
C ARG A 588 -14.24 -36.02 -0.22
N ILE A 589 -13.04 -36.32 -0.73
CA ILE A 589 -12.45 -37.66 -0.71
C ILE A 589 -11.02 -37.58 -0.19
N VAL A 590 -10.68 -38.46 0.75
CA VAL A 590 -9.32 -38.62 1.25
C VAL A 590 -8.86 -40.04 0.97
N THR A 591 -7.89 -40.19 0.07
CA THR A 591 -7.36 -41.50 -0.33
C THR A 591 -6.08 -41.85 0.40
N SER A 592 -5.93 -43.12 0.75
CA SER A 592 -4.70 -43.70 1.31
C SER A 592 -4.39 -45.03 0.64
N ILE A 593 -3.10 -45.35 0.48
CA ILE A 593 -2.63 -46.62 -0.07
C ILE A 593 -1.76 -47.30 0.98
N GLU A 594 -2.07 -48.56 1.30
CA GLU A 594 -1.42 -49.36 2.33
C GLU A 594 -0.46 -50.39 1.72
N THR A 595 0.73 -50.50 2.31
CA THR A 595 1.80 -51.41 1.86
C THR A 595 2.39 -52.31 2.95
N GLU A 596 2.04 -52.13 4.22
CA GLU A 596 2.70 -52.78 5.35
C GLU A 596 1.75 -53.64 6.20
N GLN A 597 2.08 -54.91 6.39
CA GLN A 597 1.32 -55.85 7.18
C GLN A 597 1.53 -55.66 8.69
N GLY A 598 0.49 -55.89 9.50
CA GLY A 598 0.57 -55.88 10.97
C GLY A 598 0.31 -54.52 11.64
N SER A 599 -0.06 -53.50 10.87
CA SER A 599 -0.52 -52.22 11.43
C SER A 599 -1.94 -52.33 12.02
N ARG A 600 -2.28 -51.43 12.95
CA ARG A 600 -3.57 -51.42 13.67
C ARG A 600 -4.26 -50.07 13.55
N TRP A 601 -5.58 -50.06 13.36
CA TRP A 601 -6.38 -48.83 13.29
C TRP A 601 -6.31 -47.96 14.56
N ALA A 602 -6.31 -46.64 14.38
CA ALA A 602 -6.57 -45.66 15.43
C ALA A 602 -8.09 -45.41 15.56
N GLU A 603 -8.83 -46.38 16.08
CA GLU A 603 -10.30 -46.40 16.20
C GLU A 603 -10.92 -45.05 16.64
N SER A 604 -10.41 -44.44 17.72
CA SER A 604 -10.90 -43.14 18.22
C SER A 604 -10.72 -41.99 17.22
N LYS A 605 -9.60 -42.01 16.48
CA LYS A 605 -9.31 -41.00 15.45
C LYS A 605 -10.16 -41.21 14.20
N LEU A 606 -10.37 -42.46 13.78
CA LEU A 606 -11.30 -42.78 12.69
C LEU A 606 -12.74 -42.34 13.01
N LYS A 607 -13.21 -42.59 14.24
CA LYS A 607 -14.53 -42.16 14.71
C LYS A 607 -14.69 -40.64 14.70
N ALA A 608 -13.62 -39.88 15.01
CA ALA A 608 -13.61 -38.42 14.90
C ALA A 608 -13.53 -37.92 13.43
N LEU A 609 -12.76 -38.58 12.57
CA LEU A 609 -12.57 -38.18 11.16
C LEU A 609 -13.77 -38.54 10.26
N THR A 610 -14.50 -39.61 10.58
CA THR A 610 -15.76 -39.99 9.91
C THR A 610 -17.00 -39.46 10.64
N GLY A 611 -16.82 -38.92 11.84
CA GLY A 611 -17.87 -38.25 12.61
C GLY A 611 -18.28 -36.91 11.98
N GLY A 612 -19.45 -36.42 12.37
CA GLY A 612 -19.90 -35.06 12.04
C GLY A 612 -19.39 -33.99 13.00
N ASP A 613 -18.51 -34.35 13.93
CA ASP A 613 -18.01 -33.48 14.99
C ASP A 613 -16.88 -32.57 14.52
N LYS A 614 -16.68 -31.45 15.20
CA LYS A 614 -15.53 -30.57 14.95
C LYS A 614 -14.23 -31.24 15.37
N ILE A 615 -13.21 -31.13 14.52
CA ILE A 615 -11.84 -31.51 14.83
C ILE A 615 -10.91 -30.30 14.85
N THR A 616 -9.97 -30.29 15.79
CA THR A 616 -8.97 -29.23 15.98
C THR A 616 -7.68 -29.59 15.24
N ALA A 617 -7.18 -28.68 14.40
CA ALA A 617 -5.95 -28.84 13.62
C ALA A 617 -5.12 -27.54 13.63
N ARG A 618 -3.87 -27.59 13.18
CA ARG A 618 -3.03 -26.39 12.96
C ARG A 618 -2.10 -26.59 11.78
N PHE A 619 -1.80 -25.54 11.02
CA PHE A 619 -0.66 -25.60 10.10
C PHE A 619 0.67 -25.45 10.86
N MET A 620 1.77 -25.83 10.24
CA MET A 620 3.08 -25.78 10.89
C MET A 620 3.45 -24.32 11.22
N ARG A 621 3.72 -24.05 12.51
CA ARG A 621 3.99 -22.69 13.05
C ARG A 621 2.82 -21.70 12.91
N GLN A 622 1.58 -22.18 12.81
CA GLN A 622 0.37 -21.37 12.83
C GLN A 622 -0.52 -21.75 14.02
N ASP A 623 -1.52 -20.90 14.29
CA ASP A 623 -2.52 -21.13 15.33
C ASP A 623 -3.43 -22.33 15.04
N PHE A 624 -4.09 -22.80 16.09
CA PHE A 624 -5.11 -23.84 15.97
C PHE A 624 -6.40 -23.29 15.38
N PHE A 625 -7.04 -24.09 14.54
CA PHE A 625 -8.37 -23.85 14.00
C PHE A 625 -9.23 -25.13 14.12
N GLU A 626 -10.54 -24.95 14.08
CA GLU A 626 -11.51 -26.05 14.05
C GLU A 626 -12.15 -26.16 12.67
N PHE A 627 -12.48 -27.37 12.24
CA PHE A 627 -13.37 -27.62 11.11
C PHE A 627 -14.15 -28.92 11.30
N ILE A 628 -15.27 -29.05 10.62
CA ILE A 628 -16.04 -30.31 10.56
C ILE A 628 -15.52 -31.10 9.33
N PRO A 629 -15.21 -32.41 9.45
CA PRO A 629 -14.87 -33.24 8.31
C PRO A 629 -15.98 -33.24 7.25
N GLN A 630 -15.61 -33.01 5.99
CA GLN A 630 -16.51 -33.06 4.83
C GLN A 630 -16.17 -34.21 3.87
N PHE A 631 -15.14 -35.01 4.20
CA PHE A 631 -14.60 -36.06 3.34
C PHE A 631 -15.04 -37.46 3.73
N LYS A 632 -15.01 -38.36 2.75
CA LYS A 632 -15.05 -39.81 2.95
C LYS A 632 -13.64 -40.38 2.85
N LEU A 633 -13.33 -41.36 3.70
CA LEU A 633 -12.07 -42.09 3.67
C LEU A 633 -12.17 -43.23 2.65
N LEU A 634 -11.26 -43.26 1.66
CA LEU A 634 -11.14 -44.33 0.68
C LEU A 634 -9.73 -44.93 0.77
N ILE A 635 -9.60 -46.07 1.44
CA ILE A 635 -8.32 -46.72 1.72
C ILE A 635 -8.18 -47.96 0.84
N VAL A 636 -7.02 -48.12 0.21
CA VAL A 636 -6.70 -49.24 -0.69
C VAL A 636 -5.57 -50.06 -0.09
N GLY A 637 -5.84 -51.33 0.23
CA GLY A 637 -4.86 -52.23 0.86
C GLY A 637 -4.88 -53.64 0.29
N ASN A 638 -3.80 -54.39 0.56
CA ASN A 638 -3.73 -55.84 0.32
C ASN A 638 -3.81 -56.63 1.63
N HIS A 639 -3.26 -56.07 2.71
CA HIS A 639 -3.43 -56.54 4.08
C HIS A 639 -4.62 -55.78 4.69
N LYS A 640 -5.25 -56.36 5.72
CA LYS A 640 -6.30 -55.70 6.50
C LYS A 640 -5.65 -55.27 7.82
N PRO A 641 -5.68 -53.98 8.23
CA PRO A 641 -5.16 -53.58 9.55
C PRO A 641 -6.00 -54.19 10.67
N SER A 642 -5.39 -54.47 11.82
CA SER A 642 -6.13 -55.07 12.94
C SER A 642 -6.98 -54.05 13.72
N ILE A 643 -7.93 -54.55 14.51
CA ILE A 643 -8.80 -53.79 15.42
C ILE A 643 -8.58 -54.29 16.85
N ARG A 644 -8.49 -53.38 17.83
CA ARG A 644 -8.29 -53.76 19.23
C ARG A 644 -9.59 -54.01 19.98
N ASN A 645 -10.63 -53.26 19.64
CA ASN A 645 -11.98 -53.44 20.15
C ASN A 645 -12.96 -53.49 18.97
N VAL A 646 -13.52 -54.67 18.71
CA VAL A 646 -14.71 -54.76 17.88
C VAL A 646 -15.87 -54.11 18.63
N ASP A 647 -16.34 -52.96 18.15
CA ASP A 647 -17.57 -52.32 18.60
C ASP A 647 -18.49 -51.96 17.44
N GLU A 648 -19.80 -51.93 17.74
CA GLU A 648 -20.87 -51.60 16.78
C GLU A 648 -20.64 -50.24 16.10
N ALA A 649 -20.00 -49.30 16.79
CA ALA A 649 -19.67 -48.00 16.23
C ALA A 649 -18.63 -48.11 15.11
N MET A 650 -17.64 -49.00 15.19
CA MET A 650 -16.70 -49.25 14.10
C MET A 650 -17.31 -50.17 13.02
N LYS A 651 -18.09 -51.20 13.40
CA LYS A 651 -18.73 -52.13 12.46
C LYS A 651 -19.66 -51.43 11.47
N ARG A 652 -20.41 -50.41 11.92
CA ARG A 652 -21.30 -49.60 11.06
C ARG A 652 -20.58 -48.60 10.16
N ARG A 653 -19.30 -48.30 10.42
CA ARG A 653 -18.51 -47.30 9.68
C ARG A 653 -17.65 -47.93 8.60
N LEU A 654 -17.13 -49.13 8.84
CA LEU A 654 -16.22 -49.78 7.91
C LEU A 654 -16.99 -50.54 6.83
N HIS A 655 -16.72 -50.22 5.57
CA HIS A 655 -17.21 -50.96 4.42
C HIS A 655 -16.05 -51.69 3.75
N MET A 656 -15.98 -53.02 3.91
CA MET A 656 -14.98 -53.85 3.23
C MET A 656 -15.44 -54.13 1.80
N VAL A 657 -14.84 -53.43 0.82
CA VAL A 657 -15.25 -53.50 -0.59
C VAL A 657 -14.38 -54.52 -1.33
N PRO A 658 -14.94 -55.66 -1.78
CA PRO A 658 -14.17 -56.72 -2.40
C PRO A 658 -13.77 -56.38 -3.84
N PHE A 659 -12.48 -56.42 -4.13
CA PHE A 659 -11.92 -56.45 -5.48
C PHE A 659 -11.15 -57.77 -5.65
N THR A 660 -11.88 -58.88 -5.72
CA THR A 660 -11.34 -60.25 -5.72
C THR A 660 -10.94 -60.76 -7.10
N VAL A 661 -11.48 -60.17 -8.19
CA VAL A 661 -11.15 -60.56 -9.56
C VAL A 661 -9.69 -60.23 -9.88
N THR A 662 -8.86 -61.24 -10.12
CA THR A 662 -7.45 -61.06 -10.45
C THR A 662 -7.27 -60.95 -11.96
N ILE A 663 -6.77 -59.81 -12.46
CA ILE A 663 -6.62 -59.57 -13.89
C ILE A 663 -5.38 -60.34 -14.42
N PRO A 664 -5.54 -61.29 -15.38
CA PRO A 664 -4.42 -62.05 -15.93
C PRO A 664 -3.43 -61.14 -16.67
N PRO A 665 -2.11 -61.42 -16.66
CA PRO A 665 -1.09 -60.56 -17.29
C PRO A 665 -1.39 -60.17 -18.74
N ALA A 666 -1.91 -61.09 -19.56
CA ALA A 666 -2.27 -60.83 -20.95
C ALA A 666 -3.45 -59.85 -21.14
N LYS A 667 -4.27 -59.61 -20.10
CA LYS A 667 -5.37 -58.64 -20.10
C LYS A 667 -5.02 -57.33 -19.39
N ARG A 668 -3.80 -57.15 -18.88
CA ARG A 668 -3.36 -55.93 -18.18
C ARG A 668 -2.97 -54.85 -19.18
N ASP A 669 -3.86 -53.91 -19.45
CA ASP A 669 -3.54 -52.71 -20.20
C ASP A 669 -2.76 -51.70 -19.34
N ARG A 670 -1.56 -51.31 -19.81
CA ARG A 670 -0.70 -50.32 -19.16
C ARG A 670 -1.17 -48.87 -19.39
N ARG A 671 -1.99 -48.62 -20.41
CA ARG A 671 -2.58 -47.31 -20.73
C ARG A 671 -4.03 -47.18 -20.27
N LEU A 672 -4.52 -48.10 -19.43
CA LEU A 672 -5.90 -48.08 -18.94
C LEU A 672 -6.21 -46.76 -18.23
N SER A 673 -5.31 -46.29 -17.36
CA SER A 673 -5.46 -44.99 -16.68
C SER A 673 -5.61 -43.82 -17.66
N ASP A 674 -4.81 -43.77 -18.72
CA ASP A 674 -4.90 -42.71 -19.74
C ASP A 674 -6.26 -42.75 -20.47
N ARG A 675 -6.76 -43.96 -20.77
CA ARG A 675 -8.07 -44.16 -21.42
C ARG A 675 -9.24 -43.80 -20.51
N LEU A 676 -9.16 -44.12 -19.22
CA LEU A 676 -10.16 -43.71 -18.23
C LEU A 676 -10.15 -42.20 -18.00
N LEU A 677 -8.99 -41.55 -17.97
CA LEU A 677 -8.89 -40.10 -17.85
C LEU A 677 -9.33 -39.35 -19.10
N ALA A 678 -9.33 -39.99 -20.28
CA ALA A 678 -9.99 -39.45 -21.47
C ALA A 678 -11.52 -39.47 -21.36
N GLU A 679 -12.10 -40.36 -20.55
CA GLU A 679 -13.54 -40.43 -20.26
C GLU A 679 -13.95 -39.68 -18.99
N ARG A 680 -13.02 -38.96 -18.32
CA ARG A 680 -13.21 -38.35 -16.99
C ARG A 680 -14.51 -37.56 -16.82
N ASP A 681 -14.95 -36.85 -17.86
CA ASP A 681 -16.16 -36.03 -17.83
C ASP A 681 -17.43 -36.91 -17.77
N GLY A 682 -17.43 -38.04 -18.49
CA GLY A 682 -18.49 -39.05 -18.41
C GLY A 682 -18.45 -39.82 -17.08
N ILE A 683 -17.27 -40.05 -16.50
CA ILE A 683 -17.13 -40.68 -15.18
C ILE A 683 -17.68 -39.77 -14.08
N LEU A 684 -17.51 -38.44 -14.19
CA LEU A 684 -18.13 -37.50 -13.25
C LEU A 684 -19.67 -37.47 -13.41
N ALA A 685 -20.18 -37.52 -14.64
CA ALA A 685 -21.62 -37.67 -14.88
C ALA A 685 -22.20 -38.98 -14.31
N TRP A 686 -21.48 -40.09 -14.45
CA TRP A 686 -21.80 -41.39 -13.84
C TRP A 686 -21.81 -41.32 -12.31
N ALA A 687 -20.84 -40.63 -11.69
CA ALA A 687 -20.84 -40.40 -10.25
C ALA A 687 -22.01 -39.50 -9.80
N LEU A 688 -22.39 -38.50 -10.60
CA LEU A 688 -23.54 -37.63 -10.31
C LEU A 688 -24.86 -38.42 -10.27
N GLN A 689 -25.08 -39.36 -11.20
CA GLN A 689 -26.22 -40.29 -11.13
C GLN A 689 -26.20 -41.09 -9.81
N GLY A 690 -25.02 -41.58 -9.40
CA GLY A 690 -24.83 -42.22 -8.12
C GLY A 690 -25.16 -41.34 -6.91
N CYS A 691 -24.96 -40.02 -7.01
CA CYS A 691 -25.28 -39.08 -5.95
C CYS A 691 -26.79 -38.92 -5.77
N LEU A 692 -27.54 -38.93 -6.88
CA LEU A 692 -29.01 -38.90 -6.86
C LEU A 692 -29.57 -40.23 -6.32
N GLU A 693 -29.08 -41.37 -6.81
CA GLU A 693 -29.46 -42.70 -6.33
C GLU A 693 -29.17 -42.94 -4.84
N TRP A 694 -28.03 -42.41 -4.37
CA TRP A 694 -27.67 -42.44 -2.95
C TRP A 694 -28.65 -41.62 -2.09
N GLN A 695 -29.10 -40.46 -2.54
CA GLN A 695 -30.08 -39.64 -1.81
C GLN A 695 -31.44 -40.34 -1.67
N GLU A 696 -31.86 -41.11 -2.68
CA GLU A 696 -33.12 -41.86 -2.64
C GLU A 696 -33.03 -43.14 -1.78
N THR A 697 -31.87 -43.83 -1.78
CA THR A 697 -31.78 -45.22 -1.30
C THR A 697 -30.74 -45.50 -0.23
N GLY A 698 -29.95 -44.50 0.17
CA GLY A 698 -28.75 -44.64 1.01
C GLY A 698 -27.62 -45.38 0.27
N LEU A 699 -26.50 -45.64 0.94
CA LEU A 699 -25.42 -46.44 0.35
C LEU A 699 -25.90 -47.86 -0.03
N ARG A 700 -26.74 -48.48 0.82
CA ARG A 700 -27.29 -49.84 0.67
C ARG A 700 -26.20 -50.84 0.20
N PRO A 701 -25.27 -51.24 1.09
CA PRO A 701 -24.21 -52.18 0.74
C PRO A 701 -24.81 -53.52 0.27
N PRO A 702 -24.28 -54.14 -0.79
CA PRO A 702 -24.71 -55.45 -1.26
C PRO A 702 -24.17 -56.55 -0.34
N GLU A 703 -24.71 -57.76 -0.48
CA GLU A 703 -24.33 -58.93 0.32
C GLU A 703 -22.81 -59.15 0.34
N ALA A 704 -22.15 -59.02 -0.83
CA ALA A 704 -20.70 -59.15 -0.96
C ALA A 704 -19.88 -58.16 -0.12
N VAL A 705 -20.43 -56.98 0.21
CA VAL A 705 -19.79 -55.98 1.10
C VAL A 705 -20.17 -56.23 2.56
N MET A 706 -21.41 -56.64 2.83
CA MET A 706 -21.87 -56.96 4.19
C MET A 706 -21.12 -58.18 4.74
N ALA A 707 -21.11 -59.30 4.03
CA ALA A 707 -20.38 -60.51 4.39
C ALA A 707 -18.87 -60.24 4.53
N ALA A 708 -18.25 -59.55 3.56
CA ALA A 708 -16.82 -59.20 3.64
C ALA A 708 -16.45 -58.32 4.84
N THR A 709 -17.42 -57.55 5.36
CA THR A 709 -17.26 -56.73 6.56
C THR A 709 -17.45 -57.57 7.81
N GLU A 710 -18.47 -58.44 7.83
CA GLU A 710 -18.72 -59.43 8.89
C GLU A 710 -17.52 -60.36 9.09
N ASP A 711 -17.08 -61.06 8.04
CA ASP A 711 -15.89 -61.93 8.00
C ASP A 711 -14.65 -61.28 8.64
N TYR A 712 -14.46 -59.98 8.39
CA TYR A 712 -13.33 -59.23 8.92
C TYR A 712 -13.48 -58.97 10.42
N PHE A 713 -14.67 -58.56 10.89
CA PHE A 713 -14.88 -58.34 12.32
C PHE A 713 -14.92 -59.65 13.13
N GLU A 714 -15.37 -60.76 12.54
CA GLU A 714 -15.31 -62.08 13.16
C GLU A 714 -13.87 -62.58 13.31
N ALA A 715 -13.03 -62.43 12.27
CA ALA A 715 -11.61 -62.77 12.35
C ALA A 715 -10.86 -61.98 13.45
N GLU A 716 -11.18 -60.69 13.60
CA GLU A 716 -10.64 -59.81 14.64
C GLU A 716 -11.29 -60.02 16.02
N ASP A 717 -12.37 -60.80 16.14
CA ASP A 717 -13.01 -61.07 17.43
C ASP A 717 -12.35 -62.23 18.20
N ALA A 718 -11.13 -61.95 18.68
CA ALA A 718 -10.39 -62.84 19.55
C ALA A 718 -11.19 -63.28 20.81
N LEU A 719 -12.00 -62.38 21.39
CA LEU A 719 -12.79 -62.71 22.59
C LEU A 719 -13.98 -63.63 22.23
N GLY A 720 -14.56 -63.47 21.03
CA GLY A 720 -15.61 -64.34 20.51
C GLY A 720 -15.10 -65.76 20.30
N ARG A 721 -13.96 -65.89 19.60
CA ARG A 721 -13.25 -67.17 19.42
C ARG A 721 -12.95 -67.85 20.76
N TRP A 722 -12.43 -67.12 21.74
CA TRP A 722 -12.22 -67.68 23.09
C TRP A 722 -13.52 -68.14 23.77
N ILE A 723 -14.62 -67.38 23.66
CA ILE A 723 -15.92 -67.81 24.23
C ILE A 723 -16.40 -69.10 23.55
N GLU A 724 -16.32 -69.19 22.23
CA GLU A 724 -16.74 -70.37 21.47
C GLU A 724 -15.86 -71.59 21.77
N GLU A 725 -14.54 -71.42 21.79
CA GLU A 725 -13.57 -72.52 22.00
C GLU A 725 -13.53 -72.98 23.47
N CYS A 726 -13.49 -72.04 24.43
CA CYS A 726 -13.15 -72.29 25.83
C CYS A 726 -14.28 -72.06 26.84
N CYS A 727 -15.48 -71.64 26.41
CA CYS A 727 -16.63 -71.49 27.30
C CYS A 727 -17.89 -72.22 26.80
N ASP A 728 -18.74 -72.59 27.75
CA ASP A 728 -20.12 -73.01 27.52
C ASP A 728 -21.05 -71.82 27.79
N VAL A 729 -21.95 -71.55 26.86
CA VAL A 729 -22.84 -70.37 26.88
C VAL A 729 -24.31 -70.75 26.65
N GLY A 730 -25.23 -69.88 27.07
CA GLY A 730 -26.65 -69.98 26.74
C GLY A 730 -27.54 -70.67 27.77
N SER A 731 -27.00 -71.32 28.80
CA SER A 731 -27.80 -71.75 29.96
C SER A 731 -27.79 -70.67 31.07
N PRO A 732 -28.96 -70.30 31.64
CA PRO A 732 -29.03 -69.47 32.85
C PRO A 732 -28.32 -70.06 34.08
N SER A 733 -28.01 -71.36 34.06
CA SER A 733 -27.28 -72.06 35.13
C SER A 733 -25.76 -71.97 35.01
N TYR A 734 -25.22 -71.41 33.92
CA TYR A 734 -23.78 -71.25 33.75
C TYR A 734 -23.31 -69.99 34.50
N GLU A 735 -22.50 -70.19 35.54
CA GLU A 735 -21.90 -69.14 36.35
C GLU A 735 -20.41 -69.44 36.56
N SER A 736 -19.52 -68.59 36.05
CA SER A 736 -18.07 -68.65 36.34
C SER A 736 -17.55 -67.36 36.98
N GLY A 737 -16.48 -67.51 37.78
CA GLY A 737 -15.85 -66.38 38.48
C GLY A 737 -15.12 -65.45 37.51
N SER A 738 -15.14 -64.13 37.76
CA SER A 738 -14.47 -63.17 36.87
C SER A 738 -12.97 -63.44 36.74
N THR A 739 -12.32 -63.94 37.81
CA THR A 739 -10.89 -64.31 37.82
C THR A 739 -10.62 -65.56 37.00
N GLU A 740 -11.50 -66.55 37.08
CA GLU A 740 -11.43 -67.81 36.35
C GLU A 740 -11.59 -67.57 34.84
N LEU A 741 -12.65 -66.83 34.46
CA LEU A 741 -12.88 -66.37 33.09
C LEU A 741 -11.69 -65.55 32.56
N PHE A 742 -11.18 -64.60 33.35
CA PHE A 742 -10.04 -63.78 32.92
C PHE A 742 -8.74 -64.57 32.78
N ASN A 743 -8.49 -65.57 33.64
CA ASN A 743 -7.32 -66.45 33.52
C ASN A 743 -7.41 -67.36 32.30
N SER A 744 -8.59 -67.95 32.03
CA SER A 744 -8.84 -68.73 30.82
C SER A 744 -8.63 -67.88 29.56
N TRP A 745 -9.24 -66.70 29.50
CA TRP A 745 -9.03 -65.72 28.43
C TRP A 745 -7.56 -65.35 28.26
N LYS A 746 -6.87 -65.02 29.35
CA LYS A 746 -5.46 -64.61 29.31
C LYS A 746 -4.58 -65.72 28.74
N ASN A 747 -4.76 -66.96 29.20
CA ASN A 747 -3.97 -68.11 28.73
C ASN A 747 -4.22 -68.39 27.24
N TRP A 748 -5.49 -68.37 26.81
CA TRP A 748 -5.85 -68.55 25.40
C TRP A 748 -5.30 -67.42 24.52
N ALA A 749 -5.40 -66.17 24.99
CA ALA A 749 -4.89 -65.01 24.26
C ALA A 749 -3.36 -65.07 24.12
N GLU A 750 -2.63 -65.37 25.19
CA GLU A 750 -1.16 -65.54 25.14
C GLU A 750 -0.76 -66.69 24.21
N ALA A 751 -1.50 -67.80 24.18
CA ALA A 751 -1.25 -68.93 23.27
C ALA A 751 -1.51 -68.60 21.79
N ASN A 752 -2.45 -67.69 21.49
CA ASN A 752 -2.81 -67.26 20.14
C ASN A 752 -2.10 -65.97 19.68
N GLY A 753 -1.22 -65.39 20.51
CA GLY A 753 -0.52 -64.13 20.20
C GLY A 753 -1.37 -62.86 20.38
N GLU A 754 -2.54 -62.98 21.01
CA GLU A 754 -3.53 -61.92 21.23
C GLU A 754 -3.25 -61.12 22.52
N TYR A 755 -3.65 -59.85 22.55
CA TYR A 755 -3.41 -58.98 23.70
C TYR A 755 -4.51 -59.10 24.78
N ALA A 756 -4.26 -59.90 25.81
CA ALA A 756 -5.22 -60.18 26.89
C ALA A 756 -5.77 -58.94 27.66
N GLY A 757 -4.99 -57.86 27.75
CA GLY A 757 -5.42 -56.63 28.42
C GLY A 757 -5.56 -56.71 29.94
N SER A 758 -6.53 -55.98 30.49
CA SER A 758 -6.76 -55.90 31.94
C SER A 758 -8.11 -56.50 32.34
N MET A 759 -8.17 -57.10 33.53
CA MET A 759 -9.37 -57.74 34.06
C MET A 759 -10.59 -56.82 34.11
N LYS A 760 -10.38 -55.51 34.33
CA LYS A 760 -11.45 -54.49 34.26
C LYS A 760 -12.04 -54.40 32.85
N ARG A 761 -11.20 -54.23 31.83
CA ARG A 761 -11.61 -54.11 30.42
C ARG A 761 -12.29 -55.40 29.95
N PHE A 762 -11.73 -56.56 30.28
CA PHE A 762 -12.35 -57.87 30.03
C PHE A 762 -13.77 -57.96 30.63
N SER A 763 -13.91 -57.55 31.90
CA SER A 763 -15.21 -57.53 32.60
C SER A 763 -16.19 -56.50 32.04
N GLU A 764 -15.71 -55.44 31.39
CA GLU A 764 -16.56 -54.47 30.67
C GLU A 764 -17.02 -55.07 29.33
N THR A 765 -16.13 -55.72 28.59
CA THR A 765 -16.46 -56.36 27.30
C THR A 765 -17.44 -57.53 27.44
N LEU A 766 -17.31 -58.38 28.47
CA LEU A 766 -18.30 -59.43 28.73
C LEU A 766 -19.70 -58.86 29.03
N SER A 767 -19.80 -57.79 29.82
CA SER A 767 -21.10 -57.13 30.03
C SER A 767 -21.66 -56.50 28.75
N ALA A 768 -20.81 -55.94 27.89
CA ALA A 768 -21.24 -55.41 26.60
C ALA A 768 -21.80 -56.48 25.65
N ARG A 769 -21.41 -57.76 25.86
CA ARG A 769 -21.94 -58.94 25.14
C ARG A 769 -23.18 -59.55 25.79
N GLY A 770 -23.77 -58.90 26.79
CA GLY A 770 -25.01 -59.34 27.43
C GLY A 770 -24.84 -60.29 28.63
N PHE A 771 -23.60 -60.63 29.04
CA PHE A 771 -23.39 -61.45 30.23
C PHE A 771 -23.63 -60.63 31.51
N GLU A 772 -24.60 -61.06 32.33
CA GLU A 772 -24.96 -60.37 33.58
C GLU A 772 -23.90 -60.60 34.66
N LYS A 773 -23.50 -59.53 35.36
CA LYS A 773 -22.60 -59.62 36.52
C LYS A 773 -23.35 -60.09 37.76
N PHE A 774 -22.82 -61.11 38.44
CA PHE A 774 -23.29 -61.52 39.76
C PHE A 774 -22.22 -61.29 40.85
N LYS A 775 -22.69 -61.24 42.10
CA LYS A 775 -21.84 -61.17 43.29
C LYS A 775 -22.49 -61.98 44.42
N THR A 776 -21.77 -62.98 44.92
CA THR A 776 -22.09 -63.68 46.16
C THR A 776 -21.26 -63.10 47.32
N SER A 777 -21.33 -63.72 48.51
CA SER A 777 -20.47 -63.39 49.64
C SER A 777 -18.98 -63.70 49.40
N THR A 778 -18.68 -64.66 48.51
CA THR A 778 -17.33 -65.19 48.28
C THR A 778 -16.80 -64.96 46.86
N VAL A 779 -17.67 -64.83 45.84
CA VAL A 779 -17.28 -64.78 44.42
C VAL A 779 -17.95 -63.60 43.71
N ARG A 780 -17.28 -63.05 42.70
CA ARG A 780 -17.86 -62.15 41.68
C ARG A 780 -17.63 -62.81 40.32
N GLY A 781 -18.64 -62.77 39.46
CA GLY A 781 -18.63 -63.54 38.22
C GLY A 781 -19.66 -63.07 37.20
N PHE A 782 -19.85 -63.88 36.18
CA PHE A 782 -20.80 -63.65 35.09
C PHE A 782 -21.78 -64.82 34.96
N ARG A 783 -23.05 -64.51 34.63
CA ARG A 783 -24.09 -65.49 34.32
C ARG A 783 -24.22 -65.71 32.83
N GLY A 784 -24.69 -66.89 32.44
CA GLY A 784 -24.86 -67.31 31.05
C GLY A 784 -23.57 -67.80 30.39
N ILE A 785 -22.47 -67.91 31.15
CA ILE A 785 -21.15 -68.32 30.70
C ILE A 785 -20.41 -69.12 31.79
N ALA A 786 -19.83 -70.25 31.42
CA ALA A 786 -18.92 -71.04 32.24
C ALA A 786 -17.67 -71.42 31.43
N VAL A 787 -16.51 -71.59 32.08
CA VAL A 787 -15.31 -72.12 31.40
C VAL A 787 -15.49 -73.63 31.19
N LYS A 788 -15.16 -74.13 29.99
CA LYS A 788 -15.19 -75.56 29.68
C LYS A 788 -14.21 -76.33 30.57
N ASP A 789 -14.70 -77.38 31.23
CA ASP A 789 -13.91 -78.19 32.16
C ASP A 789 -12.96 -79.11 31.39
N ASN A 790 -11.78 -78.59 31.01
CA ASN A 790 -10.80 -79.31 30.19
C ASN A 790 -9.98 -80.33 31.03
N LYS A 791 -10.70 -81.21 31.74
CA LYS A 791 -10.13 -82.39 32.40
C LYS A 791 -9.85 -83.44 31.34
N THR A 792 -8.67 -83.35 30.75
CA THR A 792 -8.09 -84.51 30.06
C THR A 792 -7.53 -85.44 31.13
N ASP A 793 -8.20 -86.57 31.37
CA ASP A 793 -7.69 -87.62 32.25
C ASP A 793 -6.36 -88.16 31.70
N LEU A 794 -5.27 -87.69 32.31
CA LEU A 794 -3.92 -88.21 32.12
C LEU A 794 -3.34 -88.38 33.53
N PHE A 795 -2.91 -89.61 33.83
CA PHE A 795 -2.37 -90.07 35.13
C PHE A 795 -3.38 -90.45 36.23
N GLU A 796 -4.34 -91.32 35.90
CA GLU A 796 -4.52 -92.53 36.71
C GLU A 796 -3.96 -93.72 35.94
N GLY A 797 -2.97 -94.40 36.53
CA GLY A 797 -2.25 -95.51 35.92
C GLY A 797 -1.26 -96.09 36.93
N ASP A 798 -1.58 -97.27 37.46
CA ASP A 798 -0.88 -97.95 38.54
C ASP A 798 0.64 -97.97 38.42
N TYR A 799 1.33 -97.76 39.55
CA TYR A 799 2.45 -98.64 39.92
C TYR A 799 2.56 -98.76 41.45
N ASN A 800 2.08 -99.90 41.95
CA ASN A 800 2.32 -100.41 43.30
C ASN A 800 3.39 -101.53 43.20
N ASP A 801 4.12 -101.78 44.29
CA ASP A 801 5.03 -102.93 44.50
C ASP A 801 6.16 -103.20 43.46
N GLN A 802 7.38 -102.68 43.70
CA GLN A 802 8.51 -103.44 44.30
C GLN A 802 9.81 -102.63 44.40
#